data_AF-A0AAD7S725-F1
#
_entry.id   AF-A0AAD7S725-F1
#
_cell.length_a   1.000
_cell.length_b   1.000
_cell.length_c   1.000
_cell.angle_alpha   90.00
_cell.angle_beta   90.00
_cell.angle_gamma   90.00
#
_symmetry.space_group_name_H-M   'P 1'
#
loop_
_entity.id
_entity.type
_entity.pdbx_description
1 polymer ?
#
loop_
_entity_poly.entity_id
_entity_poly.type
_entity_poly.pdbx_seq_one_letter_code
_entity_poly.pdbx_strand_id
1 'polypeptide(L)'
;MGPSSRCAYDLESLVEKLMGKLLMEVLKEAEEQALRNSERGQLRQSSNLRPSPLCFSDQWRCSLALATQPKVRVRPHDASVVHRLVGASVEALWGPAGGSMADSTEAPAYLAGKESQRAYRQVIFDLTSEVFHEVLKDRKGTSQSPWELKETSSVLPVSSSKTFLGNVKAAIQAEVQRELNLERTDVQTREKMRNLCKYGTMHRDRVDYILIQELHKEELQWVDYNLDQCSVKMQLTEEIFDIILKDTATRLYSSEDPLTILTSDTLKEALHNSSAAWLIQFYSSWCGHCIQYSPTWKALAGDVKDWEQAIRIGVLDCAHEKNFEVCKDFGIHFYPTFRYFKARSSTFDVGKTYRGPDRELQTVRQLMVNFLQNHTRDDWPVGCPPLEPSRSEDILSLLGKKSEQYTAVIIENEDSYVGREVILDLMMYEGLRVTRAVSSDRALLEKLGVAAVPSAYLLHPNGTHALMDVQKRLRFFFSSFLKLLPGVRRKQADSAHDPLHAGNRGHGAAEVWKEFDKSKVYMVDLESGLHYLLRVELASHQTLEGEELKTFKDFVTVIAKLFPGRPSVVKLLETLLEWLVSLPLERIPYDAILDLVNNKMRISGMFLSDRLQWVGCQGSRPELRGYPCSLWTLFHTLTVQAAHRPDALANTGLEEDPLAVLQTMRRYIGTFFGCQECGRHFEEMAKESLSQVRSLDQAVLWLWSKHNQVNSRLTGALSEDSRFPKAQWPTPDLCPACHEERDGLHVWNEDRVLSFLKRHYAGPNISPKYASGTSPETGGAAEPAPPGNQGPPPPSNRDHHPRQGDAHLPNAPPTQEKQQQQQRSPGQAGEADAPVPKETRPGVSFLGLGFSSVDMSLCVLLYGFSCLFLMLMFFFFRMRSKRWKVRHSRPYV
;
A
#
# COMPACT_ATOMS: atom_id res chain seq x y z
N MET A 1 -29.37 -36.80 24.60
CA MET A 1 -29.43 -37.16 23.16
C MET A 1 -29.51 -35.86 22.38
N GLY A 2 -28.79 -35.61 21.29
CA GLY A 2 -27.72 -36.37 20.62
C GLY A 2 -26.55 -35.45 20.19
N PRO A 3 -25.53 -35.95 19.47
CA PRO A 3 -24.30 -35.21 19.20
C PRO A 3 -24.37 -34.34 17.92
N SER A 4 -23.78 -33.14 17.96
CA SER A 4 -23.61 -32.28 16.78
C SER A 4 -22.34 -31.39 16.79
N SER A 5 -21.59 -31.32 17.89
CA SER A 5 -20.56 -30.29 18.12
C SER A 5 -19.11 -30.72 17.91
N ARG A 6 -18.84 -31.97 17.47
CA ARG A 6 -17.45 -32.47 17.33
C ARG A 6 -16.82 -32.27 15.95
N CYS A 7 -17.60 -32.27 14.86
CA CYS A 7 -17.02 -32.25 13.51
C CYS A 7 -16.42 -30.91 13.05
N ALA A 8 -16.69 -29.79 13.74
CA ALA A 8 -16.10 -28.49 13.39
C ALA A 8 -14.62 -28.38 13.79
N TYR A 9 -14.30 -28.72 15.05
CA TYR A 9 -12.96 -28.58 15.63
C TYR A 9 -11.90 -29.48 14.97
N ASP A 10 -12.29 -30.65 14.47
CA ASP A 10 -11.36 -31.54 13.76
C ASP A 10 -10.95 -31.01 12.37
N LEU A 11 -11.77 -30.14 11.75
CA LEU A 11 -11.50 -29.61 10.41
C LEU A 11 -10.44 -28.50 10.44
N GLU A 12 -10.57 -27.54 11.34
CA GLU A 12 -9.59 -26.45 11.52
C GLU A 12 -8.20 -27.01 11.86
N SER A 13 -8.15 -27.96 12.79
CA SER A 13 -6.89 -28.61 13.20
C SER A 13 -6.29 -29.51 12.11
N LEU A 14 -7.03 -29.87 11.07
CA LEU A 14 -6.49 -30.57 9.89
C LEU A 14 -5.94 -29.58 8.86
N VAL A 15 -6.61 -28.44 8.66
CA VAL A 15 -6.16 -27.35 7.78
C VAL A 15 -4.86 -26.73 8.28
N GLU A 16 -4.73 -26.43 9.59
CA GLU A 16 -3.47 -25.94 10.17
C GLU A 16 -2.31 -26.91 9.96
N LYS A 17 -2.53 -28.22 10.11
CA LYS A 17 -1.50 -29.25 9.92
C LYS A 17 -1.11 -29.44 8.46
N LEU A 18 -2.02 -29.22 7.53
CA LEU A 18 -1.74 -29.23 6.09
C LEU A 18 -0.95 -27.98 5.66
N MET A 19 -1.39 -26.79 6.11
CA MET A 19 -0.68 -25.52 5.92
C MET A 19 0.76 -25.59 6.47
N GLY A 20 0.93 -26.09 7.70
CA GLY A 20 2.23 -26.22 8.35
C GLY A 20 3.17 -27.20 7.65
N LYS A 21 2.65 -28.27 7.03
CA LYS A 21 3.46 -29.16 6.17
C LYS A 21 3.88 -28.47 4.88
N LEU A 22 2.93 -27.89 4.15
CA LEU A 22 3.19 -27.26 2.85
C LEU A 22 4.24 -26.15 2.96
N LEU A 23 4.16 -25.34 4.02
CA LEU A 23 5.14 -24.29 4.30
C LEU A 23 6.55 -24.84 4.59
N MET A 24 6.66 -25.97 5.30
CA MET A 24 7.93 -26.64 5.58
C MET A 24 8.54 -27.32 4.35
N GLU A 25 7.70 -27.88 3.46
CA GLU A 25 8.14 -28.43 2.17
C GLU A 25 8.74 -27.31 1.28
N VAL A 26 8.02 -26.19 1.11
CA VAL A 26 8.47 -25.03 0.30
C VAL A 26 9.74 -24.39 0.85
N LEU A 27 9.87 -24.24 2.18
CA LEU A 27 11.09 -23.72 2.82
C LEU A 27 12.29 -24.64 2.57
N LYS A 28 12.08 -25.97 2.58
CA LYS A 28 13.14 -26.95 2.31
C LYS A 28 13.59 -26.91 0.84
N GLU A 29 12.67 -26.79 -0.11
CA GLU A 29 13.03 -26.64 -1.53
C GLU A 29 13.84 -25.35 -1.76
N ALA A 30 13.44 -24.24 -1.15
CA ALA A 30 14.17 -22.97 -1.21
C ALA A 30 15.60 -23.08 -0.62
N GLU A 31 15.77 -23.78 0.51
CA GLU A 31 17.07 -23.99 1.14
C GLU A 31 18.01 -24.88 0.28
N GLU A 32 17.49 -25.96 -0.31
CA GLU A 32 18.26 -26.75 -1.28
C GLU A 32 18.59 -25.96 -2.57
N GLN A 33 17.67 -25.10 -3.03
CA GLN A 33 17.87 -24.30 -4.25
C GLN A 33 18.89 -23.16 -4.04
N ALA A 34 18.98 -22.62 -2.82
CA ALA A 34 20.08 -21.75 -2.40
C ALA A 34 21.44 -22.47 -2.40
N LEU A 35 21.51 -23.71 -1.87
CA LEU A 35 22.72 -24.54 -1.93
C LEU A 35 23.17 -24.80 -3.37
N ARG A 36 22.26 -25.24 -4.24
CA ARG A 36 22.52 -25.53 -5.67
C ARG A 36 22.99 -24.31 -6.47
N ASN A 37 22.67 -23.09 -6.02
CA ASN A 37 23.17 -21.85 -6.61
C ASN A 37 24.56 -21.45 -6.08
N SER A 38 24.88 -21.79 -4.83
CA SER A 38 26.21 -21.55 -4.24
C SER A 38 27.31 -22.34 -4.97
N GLU A 39 27.10 -23.64 -5.18
CA GLU A 39 28.07 -24.52 -5.85
C GLU A 39 28.35 -24.10 -7.31
N ARG A 40 27.35 -23.54 -8.01
CA ARG A 40 27.51 -23.02 -9.37
C ARG A 40 28.31 -21.71 -9.44
N GLY A 41 28.50 -21.01 -8.31
CA GLY A 41 29.26 -19.76 -8.25
C GLY A 41 30.78 -19.92 -8.36
N GLN A 42 31.34 -21.09 -8.02
CA GLN A 42 32.80 -21.26 -7.89
C GLN A 42 33.54 -21.68 -9.17
N LEU A 43 32.85 -21.89 -10.29
CA LEU A 43 33.44 -22.41 -11.54
C LEU A 43 33.66 -21.37 -12.66
N ARG A 44 33.58 -20.06 -12.38
CA ARG A 44 33.88 -18.99 -13.35
C ARG A 44 34.68 -17.81 -12.78
N GLN A 45 35.96 -18.06 -12.46
CA GLN A 45 36.97 -17.00 -12.31
C GLN A 45 38.29 -17.37 -13.02
N SER A 46 38.45 -16.95 -14.28
CA SER A 46 39.77 -16.75 -14.89
C SER A 46 39.69 -15.88 -16.16
N SER A 47 40.81 -15.25 -16.51
CA SER A 47 41.07 -14.38 -17.68
C SER A 47 40.40 -12.99 -17.68
N ASN A 48 41.15 -12.01 -18.19
CA ASN A 48 40.79 -10.58 -18.27
C ASN A 48 40.64 -10.14 -19.73
N LEU A 49 39.84 -9.10 -19.99
CA LEU A 49 40.19 -7.96 -20.86
C LEU A 49 39.11 -6.86 -20.81
N ARG A 50 39.48 -5.62 -21.18
CA ARG A 50 38.61 -4.42 -21.35
C ARG A 50 39.06 -3.67 -22.63
N PRO A 51 38.38 -2.58 -23.07
CA PRO A 51 37.00 -2.56 -23.57
C PRO A 51 36.85 -1.77 -24.89
N SER A 52 35.87 -2.08 -25.74
CA SER A 52 35.15 -1.11 -26.60
C SER A 52 33.94 -1.77 -27.29
N PRO A 53 32.89 -1.02 -27.68
CA PRO A 53 31.61 -1.60 -28.09
C PRO A 53 31.32 -1.48 -29.60
N LEU A 54 30.78 -2.56 -30.20
CA LEU A 54 30.04 -2.52 -31.47
C LEU A 54 28.86 -3.51 -31.42
N CYS A 55 27.81 -3.18 -32.18
CA CYS A 55 26.47 -3.73 -32.02
C CYS A 55 26.20 -5.05 -32.75
N PHE A 56 25.28 -5.83 -32.19
CA PHE A 56 24.10 -6.35 -32.92
C PHE A 56 22.89 -6.05 -32.00
N SER A 57 21.88 -5.25 -32.35
CA SER A 57 21.10 -5.07 -33.59
C SER A 57 19.95 -6.08 -33.73
N ASP A 58 18.78 -5.62 -33.29
CA ASP A 58 17.48 -5.62 -33.99
C ASP A 58 16.93 -6.91 -34.62
N GLN A 59 15.81 -7.41 -34.08
CA GLN A 59 14.70 -8.11 -34.77
C GLN A 59 13.64 -8.58 -33.74
N TRP A 60 12.31 -8.44 -33.89
CA TRP A 60 11.42 -7.91 -34.94
C TRP A 60 10.31 -7.06 -34.27
N ARG A 61 9.91 -5.87 -34.75
CA ARG A 61 8.98 -5.57 -35.86
C ARG A 61 7.67 -6.38 -35.90
N CYS A 62 6.54 -5.68 -35.81
CA CYS A 62 5.19 -6.20 -36.10
C CYS A 62 4.96 -6.50 -37.59
N SER A 63 4.18 -7.54 -37.91
CA SER A 63 3.26 -7.56 -39.07
C SER A 63 2.28 -8.74 -39.08
N LEU A 64 1.00 -8.40 -39.27
CA LEU A 64 -0.09 -9.08 -39.99
C LEU A 64 -0.29 -10.62 -40.00
N ALA A 65 -1.58 -10.96 -39.89
CA ALA A 65 -2.31 -11.99 -40.64
C ALA A 65 -2.18 -13.47 -40.24
N LEU A 66 -3.24 -14.22 -40.58
CA LEU A 66 -3.35 -15.67 -40.40
C LEU A 66 -2.44 -16.39 -41.39
N ALA A 67 -1.22 -16.76 -40.95
CA ALA A 67 -0.43 -17.81 -41.59
C ALA A 67 -0.67 -19.12 -40.82
N THR A 68 -1.40 -20.06 -41.43
CA THR A 68 -1.76 -21.32 -40.77
C THR A 68 -0.53 -22.21 -40.53
N GLN A 69 -0.07 -22.29 -39.28
CA GLN A 69 0.65 -23.48 -38.80
C GLN A 69 -0.26 -24.72 -39.02
N PRO A 70 0.31 -25.88 -39.40
CA PRO A 70 -0.48 -26.96 -39.97
C PRO A 70 -1.40 -27.59 -38.91
N LYS A 71 -2.69 -27.72 -39.24
CA LYS A 71 -3.62 -28.54 -38.44
C LYS A 71 -3.05 -29.94 -38.31
N VAL A 72 -2.66 -30.32 -37.09
CA VAL A 72 -2.33 -31.71 -36.74
C VAL A 72 -3.59 -32.54 -36.92
N ARG A 73 -3.70 -33.19 -38.09
CA ARG A 73 -4.77 -34.12 -38.38
C ARG A 73 -4.52 -35.41 -37.61
N VAL A 74 -4.97 -35.45 -36.35
CA VAL A 74 -5.32 -36.72 -35.70
C VAL A 74 -6.30 -37.42 -36.65
N ARG A 75 -5.89 -38.56 -37.22
CA ARG A 75 -6.74 -39.40 -38.07
C ARG A 75 -7.04 -40.69 -37.32
N PRO A 76 -8.32 -41.06 -37.19
CA PRO A 76 -8.72 -42.18 -36.34
C PRO A 76 -8.10 -43.49 -36.83
N HIS A 77 -7.83 -44.40 -35.89
CA HIS A 77 -7.35 -45.74 -36.21
C HIS A 77 -8.38 -46.48 -37.05
N ASP A 78 -7.95 -47.08 -38.16
CA ASP A 78 -8.78 -48.04 -38.88
C ASP A 78 -8.93 -49.29 -38.02
N ALA A 79 -10.14 -49.53 -37.53
CA ALA A 79 -10.49 -50.70 -36.73
C ALA A 79 -10.13 -52.02 -37.44
N SER A 80 -10.11 -52.05 -38.78
CA SER A 80 -9.66 -53.20 -39.56
C SER A 80 -8.15 -53.45 -39.42
N VAL A 81 -7.32 -52.40 -39.36
CA VAL A 81 -5.86 -52.51 -39.17
C VAL A 81 -5.55 -52.92 -37.73
N VAL A 82 -6.21 -52.29 -36.75
CA VAL A 82 -6.08 -52.67 -35.33
C VAL A 82 -6.43 -54.14 -35.13
N HIS A 83 -7.58 -54.60 -35.66
CA HIS A 83 -8.00 -56.00 -35.58
C HIS A 83 -6.97 -56.97 -36.17
N ARG A 84 -6.32 -56.61 -37.30
CA ARG A 84 -5.25 -57.43 -37.90
C ARG A 84 -3.99 -57.45 -37.03
N LEU A 85 -3.56 -56.31 -36.50
CA LEU A 85 -2.36 -56.21 -35.64
C LEU A 85 -2.53 -56.96 -34.32
N VAL A 86 -3.64 -56.75 -33.59
CA VAL A 86 -3.99 -57.50 -32.37
C VAL A 86 -4.02 -59.00 -32.66
N GLY A 87 -4.59 -59.39 -33.81
CA GLY A 87 -4.62 -60.79 -34.24
C GLY A 87 -3.23 -61.41 -34.43
N ALA A 88 -2.27 -60.66 -34.98
CA ALA A 88 -0.88 -61.12 -35.12
C ALA A 88 -0.15 -61.16 -33.77
N SER A 89 -0.41 -60.20 -32.88
CA SER A 89 0.14 -60.16 -31.52
C SER A 89 -0.28 -61.38 -30.69
N VAL A 90 -1.57 -61.76 -30.69
CA VAL A 90 -2.06 -62.97 -30.00
C VAL A 90 -1.37 -64.25 -30.51
N GLU A 91 -1.14 -64.36 -31.82
CA GLU A 91 -0.46 -65.53 -32.40
C GLU A 91 1.03 -65.59 -32.04
N ALA A 92 1.71 -64.44 -31.94
CA ALA A 92 3.09 -64.36 -31.46
C ALA A 92 3.21 -64.70 -29.95
N LEU A 93 2.28 -64.21 -29.13
CA LEU A 93 2.22 -64.47 -27.68
C LEU A 93 1.86 -65.93 -27.34
N TRP A 94 1.19 -66.66 -28.25
CA TRP A 94 0.85 -68.08 -28.09
C TRP A 94 1.98 -69.04 -28.54
N GLY A 95 3.06 -68.52 -29.15
CA GLY A 95 4.16 -69.34 -29.66
C GLY A 95 5.08 -69.91 -28.56
N PRO A 96 5.69 -71.10 -28.77
CA PRO A 96 6.59 -71.73 -27.79
C PRO A 96 7.96 -71.02 -27.63
N ALA A 97 8.16 -69.90 -28.33
CA ALA A 97 9.25 -68.95 -28.08
C ALA A 97 8.65 -67.54 -28.17
N GLY A 98 8.80 -66.74 -27.10
CA GLY A 98 8.26 -65.37 -27.03
C GLY A 98 9.01 -64.43 -27.96
N GLY A 99 8.58 -64.37 -29.22
CA GLY A 99 9.20 -63.58 -30.27
C GLY A 99 8.76 -62.12 -30.27
N SER A 100 9.70 -61.21 -30.59
CA SER A 100 9.37 -59.82 -30.93
C SER A 100 8.43 -59.78 -32.14
N MET A 101 7.47 -58.84 -32.16
CA MET A 101 6.41 -58.80 -33.17
C MET A 101 6.95 -58.75 -34.61
N ALA A 102 6.34 -59.54 -35.49
CA ALA A 102 6.81 -59.73 -36.85
C ALA A 102 6.76 -58.45 -37.72
N ASP A 103 7.86 -58.18 -38.43
CA ASP A 103 8.02 -57.08 -39.41
C ASP A 103 7.14 -57.26 -40.67
N SER A 104 6.37 -58.36 -40.75
CA SER A 104 5.58 -58.79 -41.91
C SER A 104 4.15 -58.25 -41.96
N THR A 105 3.69 -57.49 -40.96
CA THR A 105 2.32 -56.92 -40.94
C THR A 105 2.37 -55.42 -41.22
N GLU A 106 1.66 -54.94 -42.24
CA GLU A 106 1.66 -53.52 -42.61
C GLU A 106 1.04 -52.63 -41.52
N ALA A 107 1.82 -51.63 -41.08
CA ALA A 107 1.30 -50.50 -40.32
C ALA A 107 0.53 -49.54 -41.26
N PRO A 108 -0.37 -48.67 -40.75
CA PRO A 108 -1.12 -47.74 -41.60
C PRO A 108 -0.20 -46.89 -42.49
N ALA A 109 -0.38 -46.97 -43.81
CA ALA A 109 0.53 -46.37 -44.80
C ALA A 109 0.63 -44.83 -44.76
N TYR A 110 -0.22 -44.15 -43.97
CA TYR A 110 -0.13 -42.71 -43.71
C TYR A 110 0.87 -42.34 -42.61
N LEU A 111 1.43 -43.31 -41.87
CA LEU A 111 2.48 -43.09 -40.87
C LEU A 111 3.82 -42.90 -41.58
N ALA A 112 4.32 -41.67 -41.59
CA ALA A 112 5.61 -41.33 -42.19
C ALA A 112 6.77 -41.77 -41.29
N GLY A 113 7.72 -42.52 -41.86
CA GLY A 113 8.94 -42.97 -41.17
C GLY A 113 8.83 -44.36 -40.53
N LYS A 114 9.92 -45.15 -40.65
CA LYS A 114 9.97 -46.54 -40.14
C LYS A 114 9.84 -46.61 -38.62
N GLU A 115 10.35 -45.62 -37.90
CA GLU A 115 10.33 -45.59 -36.42
C GLU A 115 8.92 -45.38 -35.88
N SER A 116 8.15 -44.44 -36.44
CA SER A 116 6.74 -44.23 -36.07
C SER A 116 5.88 -45.47 -36.37
N GLN A 117 6.14 -46.16 -37.48
CA GLN A 117 5.49 -47.44 -37.80
C GLN A 117 5.94 -48.59 -36.88
N ARG A 118 7.14 -48.53 -36.29
CA ARG A 118 7.63 -49.51 -35.31
C ARG A 118 7.00 -49.27 -33.94
N ALA A 119 6.99 -48.02 -33.48
CA ALA A 119 6.35 -47.62 -32.24
C ALA A 119 4.85 -47.95 -32.22
N TYR A 120 4.12 -47.68 -33.32
CA TYR A 120 2.70 -48.00 -33.41
C TYR A 120 2.42 -49.52 -33.30
N ARG A 121 3.23 -50.36 -33.94
CA ARG A 121 3.11 -51.82 -33.79
C ARG A 121 3.40 -52.26 -32.35
N GLN A 122 4.43 -51.69 -31.72
CA GLN A 122 4.83 -52.02 -30.35
C GLN A 122 3.70 -51.71 -29.35
N VAL A 123 3.09 -50.52 -29.42
CA VAL A 123 1.97 -50.14 -28.52
C VAL A 123 0.77 -51.10 -28.66
N ILE A 124 0.42 -51.49 -29.89
CA ILE A 124 -0.67 -52.46 -30.10
C ILE A 124 -0.27 -53.87 -29.61
N PHE A 125 1.00 -54.26 -29.73
CA PHE A 125 1.51 -55.52 -29.18
C PHE A 125 1.47 -55.55 -27.66
N ASP A 126 1.94 -54.50 -27.00
CA ASP A 126 2.02 -54.41 -25.54
C ASP A 126 0.60 -54.40 -24.91
N LEU A 127 -0.32 -53.59 -25.44
CA LEU A 127 -1.74 -53.60 -25.04
C LEU A 127 -2.39 -54.98 -25.27
N THR A 128 -2.08 -55.64 -26.39
CA THR A 128 -2.57 -57.02 -26.63
C THR A 128 -1.99 -58.00 -25.61
N SER A 129 -0.73 -57.81 -25.20
CA SER A 129 -0.03 -58.66 -24.23
C SER A 129 -0.62 -58.56 -22.83
N GLU A 130 -0.92 -57.35 -22.36
CA GLU A 130 -1.58 -57.13 -21.07
C GLU A 130 -2.95 -57.81 -21.02
N VAL A 131 -3.81 -57.55 -22.02
CA VAL A 131 -5.14 -58.16 -22.14
C VAL A 131 -5.06 -59.69 -22.29
N PHE A 132 -4.13 -60.19 -23.11
CA PHE A 132 -3.88 -61.63 -23.28
C PHE A 132 -3.48 -62.30 -21.97
N HIS A 133 -2.60 -61.68 -21.19
CA HIS A 133 -2.19 -62.21 -19.90
C HIS A 133 -3.30 -62.12 -18.84
N GLU A 134 -4.14 -61.08 -18.85
CA GLU A 134 -5.28 -60.96 -17.94
C GLU A 134 -6.35 -62.02 -18.21
N VAL A 135 -6.78 -62.19 -19.47
CA VAL A 135 -7.74 -63.23 -19.90
C VAL A 135 -7.25 -64.66 -19.59
N LEU A 136 -5.93 -64.88 -19.55
CA LEU A 136 -5.35 -66.17 -19.13
C LEU A 136 -5.13 -66.30 -17.61
N LYS A 137 -5.02 -65.19 -16.88
CA LYS A 137 -4.83 -65.16 -15.42
C LYS A 137 -6.09 -65.57 -14.67
N ASP A 138 -7.26 -65.13 -15.16
CA ASP A 138 -8.57 -65.46 -14.59
C ASP A 138 -8.92 -66.97 -14.69
N ARG A 139 -8.18 -67.73 -15.50
CA ARG A 139 -8.27 -69.20 -15.58
C ARG A 139 -7.35 -69.97 -14.62
N LYS A 140 -6.49 -69.32 -13.83
CA LYS A 140 -5.62 -69.99 -12.83
C LYS A 140 -6.25 -70.14 -11.44
N GLY A 141 -7.58 -70.25 -11.37
CA GLY A 141 -8.37 -70.31 -10.13
C GLY A 141 -8.42 -71.66 -9.40
N THR A 142 -7.48 -72.59 -9.61
CA THR A 142 -7.53 -73.94 -9.01
C THR A 142 -6.21 -74.40 -8.37
N SER A 143 -6.08 -74.09 -7.08
CA SER A 143 -5.27 -74.77 -6.04
C SER A 143 -3.73 -74.86 -6.18
N GLN A 144 -3.09 -74.84 -5.00
CA GLN A 144 -1.66 -75.07 -4.71
C GLN A 144 -0.63 -74.12 -5.37
N SER A 145 0.01 -73.32 -4.52
CA SER A 145 1.22 -72.54 -4.80
C SER A 145 2.49 -73.38 -4.57
N PRO A 146 3.40 -73.54 -5.55
CA PRO A 146 4.64 -74.28 -5.34
C PRO A 146 5.91 -73.45 -5.63
N TRP A 147 6.69 -73.18 -4.59
CA TRP A 147 8.16 -73.17 -4.71
C TRP A 147 8.75 -74.49 -4.19
N GLU A 148 8.13 -75.62 -4.54
CA GLU A 148 8.68 -76.95 -4.28
C GLU A 148 8.75 -77.81 -5.54
N LEU A 149 9.92 -78.47 -5.68
CA LEU A 149 10.16 -79.74 -6.37
C LEU A 149 9.99 -79.80 -7.91
N LYS A 150 11.08 -79.36 -8.57
CA LYS A 150 11.84 -80.07 -9.63
C LYS A 150 11.14 -81.09 -10.55
N GLU A 151 11.34 -80.85 -11.85
CA GLU A 151 11.70 -81.82 -12.91
C GLU A 151 11.20 -83.28 -12.81
N THR A 152 10.36 -83.70 -13.77
CA THR A 152 10.82 -84.58 -14.87
C THR A 152 9.79 -84.74 -16.02
N SER A 153 10.28 -85.19 -17.18
CA SER A 153 9.59 -85.25 -18.49
C SER A 153 8.51 -86.35 -18.61
N SER A 154 7.40 -86.11 -19.33
CA SER A 154 7.21 -86.67 -20.69
C SER A 154 5.79 -86.57 -21.32
N VAL A 155 5.75 -86.06 -22.57
CA VAL A 155 5.04 -86.61 -23.76
C VAL A 155 3.48 -86.60 -23.85
N LEU A 156 2.96 -85.75 -24.77
CA LEU A 156 1.71 -85.85 -25.58
C LEU A 156 0.32 -85.67 -24.90
N PRO A 157 -0.78 -85.42 -25.66
CA PRO A 157 -0.91 -85.24 -27.12
C PRO A 157 -1.39 -83.84 -27.60
N VAL A 158 -1.09 -83.50 -28.86
CA VAL A 158 -1.29 -82.14 -29.43
C VAL A 158 -2.46 -82.12 -30.44
N SER A 159 -3.66 -81.74 -29.99
CA SER A 159 -4.83 -81.63 -30.90
C SER A 159 -5.82 -80.49 -30.57
N SER A 160 -5.94 -80.06 -29.31
CA SER A 160 -6.91 -79.03 -28.86
C SER A 160 -6.53 -77.58 -29.15
N SER A 161 -5.32 -77.30 -29.65
CA SER A 161 -4.72 -75.96 -29.59
C SER A 161 -5.32 -74.93 -30.57
N LYS A 162 -5.59 -75.30 -31.84
CA LYS A 162 -5.92 -74.33 -32.90
C LYS A 162 -7.29 -73.67 -32.77
N THR A 163 -8.34 -74.44 -32.46
CA THR A 163 -9.69 -73.88 -32.25
C THR A 163 -9.76 -73.06 -30.96
N PHE A 164 -9.02 -73.44 -29.92
CA PHE A 164 -8.94 -72.64 -28.70
C PHE A 164 -8.24 -71.31 -28.93
N LEU A 165 -7.11 -71.30 -29.65
CA LEU A 165 -6.42 -70.07 -30.06
C LEU A 165 -7.33 -69.15 -30.88
N GLY A 166 -8.13 -69.70 -31.81
CA GLY A 166 -9.09 -68.91 -32.59
C GLY A 166 -10.11 -68.16 -31.72
N ASN A 167 -10.66 -68.82 -30.69
CA ASN A 167 -11.62 -68.21 -29.77
C ASN A 167 -10.96 -67.17 -28.84
N VAL A 168 -9.75 -67.45 -28.33
CA VAL A 168 -8.96 -66.52 -27.50
C VAL A 168 -8.59 -65.27 -28.32
N LYS A 169 -8.17 -65.45 -29.56
CA LYS A 169 -7.86 -64.38 -30.52
C LYS A 169 -9.07 -63.49 -30.77
N ALA A 170 -10.24 -64.06 -31.06
CA ALA A 170 -11.47 -63.31 -31.28
C ALA A 170 -11.93 -62.52 -30.03
N ALA A 171 -11.83 -63.13 -28.84
CA ALA A 171 -12.16 -62.46 -27.58
C ALA A 171 -11.26 -61.25 -27.32
N ILE A 172 -9.94 -61.42 -27.45
CA ILE A 172 -8.96 -60.34 -27.24
C ILE A 172 -9.06 -59.26 -28.33
N GLN A 173 -9.41 -59.63 -29.57
CA GLN A 173 -9.68 -58.67 -30.64
C GLN A 173 -10.88 -57.78 -30.30
N ALA A 174 -11.97 -58.33 -29.76
CA ALA A 174 -13.13 -57.55 -29.30
C ALA A 174 -12.80 -56.71 -28.05
N GLU A 175 -12.09 -57.29 -27.08
CA GLU A 175 -11.62 -56.61 -25.86
C GLU A 175 -10.81 -55.36 -26.21
N VAL A 176 -9.75 -55.50 -27.01
CA VAL A 176 -8.89 -54.37 -27.43
C VAL A 176 -9.63 -53.39 -28.35
N GLN A 177 -10.61 -53.83 -29.15
CA GLN A 177 -11.46 -52.90 -29.91
C GLN A 177 -12.40 -52.08 -29.02
N ARG A 178 -12.91 -52.64 -27.91
CA ARG A 178 -13.68 -51.89 -26.91
C ARG A 178 -12.82 -50.93 -26.10
N GLU A 179 -11.64 -51.35 -25.63
CA GLU A 179 -10.74 -50.46 -24.88
C GLU A 179 -10.24 -49.29 -25.73
N LEU A 180 -10.12 -49.49 -27.06
CA LEU A 180 -9.86 -48.42 -28.03
C LEU A 180 -11.13 -47.70 -28.54
N ASN A 181 -12.30 -47.98 -27.95
CA ASN A 181 -13.62 -47.38 -28.25
C ASN A 181 -14.02 -47.39 -29.75
N LEU A 182 -13.78 -48.53 -30.43
CA LEU A 182 -14.01 -48.68 -31.87
C LEU A 182 -15.38 -49.28 -32.24
N GLU A 183 -16.22 -49.62 -31.27
CA GLU A 183 -17.58 -50.15 -31.49
C GLU A 183 -18.62 -49.02 -31.70
N ARG A 184 -19.74 -49.33 -32.38
CA ARG A 184 -20.81 -48.37 -32.73
C ARG A 184 -22.19 -48.89 -32.31
N THR A 185 -23.11 -47.93 -32.11
CA THR A 185 -24.57 -48.06 -31.84
C THR A 185 -24.98 -48.43 -30.40
N ASP A 186 -26.15 -48.03 -29.90
CA ASP A 186 -26.79 -46.69 -29.98
C ASP A 186 -27.81 -46.52 -28.83
N VAL A 187 -28.17 -45.28 -28.49
CA VAL A 187 -29.30 -44.82 -27.64
C VAL A 187 -29.40 -45.37 -26.19
N GLN A 188 -29.53 -46.69 -25.97
CA GLN A 188 -30.03 -47.27 -24.72
C GLN A 188 -29.18 -46.96 -23.47
N THR A 189 -27.86 -46.79 -23.61
CA THR A 189 -26.96 -46.51 -22.48
C THR A 189 -27.26 -45.17 -21.80
N ARG A 190 -27.81 -44.18 -22.53
CA ARG A 190 -28.07 -42.82 -22.01
C ARG A 190 -29.15 -42.78 -20.93
N GLU A 191 -30.14 -43.67 -20.97
CA GLU A 191 -31.16 -43.74 -19.91
C GLU A 191 -30.64 -44.48 -18.66
N LYS A 192 -29.77 -45.48 -18.86
CA LYS A 192 -29.19 -46.28 -17.77
C LYS A 192 -28.27 -45.43 -16.88
N MET A 193 -27.46 -44.55 -17.48
CA MET A 193 -26.61 -43.61 -16.74
C MET A 193 -27.40 -42.61 -15.87
N ARG A 194 -28.58 -42.13 -16.33
CA ARG A 194 -29.40 -41.19 -15.55
C ARG A 194 -29.88 -41.76 -14.20
N ASN A 195 -29.98 -43.09 -14.10
CA ASN A 195 -30.50 -43.76 -12.91
C ASN A 195 -29.42 -44.19 -11.91
N LEU A 196 -28.11 -44.03 -12.24
CA LEU A 196 -26.98 -44.45 -11.40
C LEU A 196 -26.37 -43.32 -10.56
N CYS A 197 -26.84 -42.07 -10.70
CA CYS A 197 -26.49 -40.97 -9.80
C CYS A 197 -27.20 -41.07 -8.43
N LYS A 198 -26.95 -42.17 -7.69
CA LYS A 198 -27.33 -42.36 -6.28
C LYS A 198 -26.39 -43.38 -5.62
N TYR A 199 -25.82 -42.97 -4.48
CA TYR A 199 -24.87 -43.69 -3.59
C TYR A 199 -23.41 -43.83 -4.06
N GLY A 200 -22.49 -43.54 -3.14
CA GLY A 200 -21.45 -44.50 -2.79
C GLY A 200 -20.01 -44.21 -3.23
N THR A 201 -19.35 -43.25 -2.57
CA THR A 201 -17.87 -43.13 -2.61
C THR A 201 -17.16 -44.38 -2.07
N MET A 202 -16.16 -44.92 -2.78
CA MET A 202 -14.75 -44.98 -2.31
C MET A 202 -13.79 -45.65 -3.32
N HIS A 203 -12.49 -45.35 -3.15
CA HIS A 203 -11.30 -45.87 -3.83
C HIS A 203 -11.14 -45.68 -5.34
N ARG A 204 -10.32 -44.67 -5.66
CA ARG A 204 -9.49 -44.54 -6.87
C ARG A 204 -8.53 -45.74 -7.03
N ASP A 205 -8.01 -45.96 -8.24
CA ASP A 205 -6.63 -45.52 -8.54
C ASP A 205 -6.21 -45.72 -10.02
N ARG A 206 -5.05 -45.14 -10.36
CA ARG A 206 -4.28 -45.23 -11.64
C ARG A 206 -4.87 -44.62 -12.90
N VAL A 207 -6.15 -44.75 -13.22
CA VAL A 207 -6.70 -44.10 -14.44
C VAL A 207 -6.55 -42.57 -14.35
N ASP A 208 -6.87 -42.00 -13.18
CA ASP A 208 -6.64 -40.59 -12.84
C ASP A 208 -5.19 -40.13 -13.13
N TYR A 209 -4.20 -40.99 -12.88
CA TYR A 209 -2.78 -40.63 -12.97
C TYR A 209 -2.28 -40.54 -14.41
N ILE A 210 -2.84 -41.33 -15.33
CA ILE A 210 -2.54 -41.25 -16.77
C ILE A 210 -3.38 -40.16 -17.44
N LEU A 211 -4.64 -39.97 -16.99
CA LEU A 211 -5.46 -38.82 -17.39
C LEU A 211 -4.69 -37.50 -17.17
N ILE A 212 -4.05 -37.34 -16.00
CA ILE A 212 -3.25 -36.16 -15.65
C ILE A 212 -2.07 -35.91 -16.60
N GLN A 213 -1.48 -36.94 -17.23
CA GLN A 213 -0.35 -36.75 -18.16
C GLN A 213 -0.75 -36.42 -19.60
N GLU A 214 -1.88 -36.92 -20.12
CA GLU A 214 -2.33 -36.61 -21.49
C GLU A 214 -3.43 -35.52 -21.56
N LEU A 215 -4.07 -35.16 -20.43
CA LEU A 215 -4.80 -33.88 -20.31
C LEU A 215 -3.91 -32.66 -20.60
N HIS A 216 -2.59 -32.81 -20.51
CA HIS A 216 -1.60 -31.79 -20.90
C HIS A 216 -1.28 -31.74 -22.41
N LYS A 217 -2.04 -32.43 -23.29
CA LYS A 217 -1.80 -32.40 -24.75
C LYS A 217 -3.01 -32.17 -25.66
N GLU A 218 -4.23 -32.49 -25.26
CA GLU A 218 -5.44 -32.14 -26.03
C GLU A 218 -6.16 -30.89 -25.50
N GLU A 219 -5.38 -29.89 -25.07
CA GLU A 219 -5.83 -28.55 -24.64
C GLU A 219 -6.41 -27.69 -25.78
N LEU A 220 -6.73 -28.28 -26.95
CA LEU A 220 -7.17 -27.56 -28.15
C LEU A 220 -8.48 -28.10 -28.74
N GLN A 221 -9.56 -27.47 -28.27
CA GLN A 221 -10.83 -27.20 -28.96
C GLN A 221 -12.05 -28.12 -28.72
N TRP A 222 -12.52 -28.26 -27.48
CA TRP A 222 -13.96 -28.41 -27.19
C TRP A 222 -14.38 -27.69 -25.90
N VAL A 223 -15.17 -26.60 -26.06
CA VAL A 223 -15.56 -25.63 -25.01
C VAL A 223 -14.34 -25.05 -24.31
N ASP A 224 -14.09 -23.75 -24.51
CA ASP A 224 -12.92 -23.12 -23.95
C ASP A 224 -13.08 -22.96 -22.43
N TYR A 225 -12.63 -23.97 -21.68
CA TYR A 225 -12.46 -23.88 -20.25
C TYR A 225 -11.33 -22.90 -19.88
N ASN A 226 -10.58 -22.26 -20.77
CA ASN A 226 -9.85 -21.04 -20.40
C ASN A 226 -10.73 -19.78 -20.50
N LEU A 227 -11.83 -19.79 -21.27
CA LEU A 227 -12.88 -18.77 -21.15
C LEU A 227 -13.74 -19.03 -19.92
N ASP A 228 -14.18 -20.26 -19.64
CA ASP A 228 -14.99 -20.56 -18.45
C ASP A 228 -14.17 -20.74 -17.17
N GLN A 229 -12.89 -21.12 -17.21
CA GLN A 229 -11.99 -21.10 -16.05
C GLN A 229 -11.18 -19.80 -15.96
N CYS A 230 -11.10 -18.91 -16.97
CA CYS A 230 -10.85 -17.50 -16.67
C CYS A 230 -12.13 -16.79 -16.23
N SER A 231 -13.33 -17.16 -16.68
CA SER A 231 -14.56 -16.61 -16.11
C SER A 231 -14.84 -17.17 -14.72
N VAL A 232 -14.40 -18.38 -14.36
CA VAL A 232 -14.51 -18.93 -12.99
C VAL A 232 -13.24 -18.73 -12.16
N LYS A 233 -12.03 -18.59 -12.71
CA LYS A 233 -10.89 -18.01 -11.95
C LYS A 233 -10.98 -16.51 -11.86
N MET A 234 -11.72 -15.79 -12.70
CA MET A 234 -11.97 -14.36 -12.57
C MET A 234 -13.37 -14.07 -12.02
N GLN A 235 -14.25 -15.06 -11.85
CA GLN A 235 -15.32 -14.98 -10.83
C GLN A 235 -14.79 -15.42 -9.47
N LEU A 236 -13.95 -16.45 -9.32
CA LEU A 236 -13.26 -16.67 -8.04
C LEU A 236 -12.20 -15.60 -7.77
N THR A 237 -11.52 -15.01 -8.77
CA THR A 237 -10.62 -13.88 -8.50
C THR A 237 -11.42 -12.61 -8.36
N GLU A 238 -12.47 -12.28 -9.12
CA GLU A 238 -13.31 -11.11 -8.76
C GLU A 238 -14.06 -11.35 -7.44
N GLU A 239 -14.46 -12.57 -7.04
CA GLU A 239 -15.08 -12.83 -5.74
C GLU A 239 -14.06 -12.88 -4.60
N ILE A 240 -12.87 -13.46 -4.78
CA ILE A 240 -11.78 -13.40 -3.79
C ILE A 240 -11.19 -11.99 -3.74
N PHE A 241 -11.19 -11.23 -4.84
CA PHE A 241 -10.75 -9.84 -4.91
C PHE A 241 -11.87 -8.87 -4.51
N ASP A 242 -13.15 -9.25 -4.53
CA ASP A 242 -14.29 -8.48 -3.99
C ASP A 242 -14.60 -8.89 -2.54
N ILE A 243 -14.17 -10.06 -2.09
CA ILE A 243 -13.99 -10.42 -0.67
C ILE A 243 -12.77 -9.68 -0.13
N ILE A 244 -11.60 -9.74 -0.79
CA ILE A 244 -10.44 -8.93 -0.42
C ILE A 244 -10.72 -7.43 -0.58
N LEU A 245 -11.55 -6.95 -1.52
CA LEU A 245 -12.01 -5.55 -1.58
C LEU A 245 -13.21 -5.26 -0.66
N LYS A 246 -13.78 -6.24 0.07
CA LYS A 246 -14.71 -6.01 1.18
C LYS A 246 -13.97 -6.02 2.52
N ASP A 247 -13.12 -7.00 2.75
CA ASP A 247 -12.16 -7.05 3.86
C ASP A 247 -11.20 -5.86 3.80
N THR A 248 -10.84 -5.39 2.59
CA THR A 248 -10.09 -4.14 2.38
C THR A 248 -10.94 -2.98 1.82
N ALA A 249 -12.28 -3.08 1.85
CA ALA A 249 -13.12 -1.88 1.93
C ALA A 249 -13.01 -1.24 3.33
N THR A 250 -12.40 -1.93 4.30
CA THR A 250 -11.89 -1.26 5.49
C THR A 250 -10.84 -0.23 5.09
N ARG A 251 -10.76 0.82 5.91
CA ARG A 251 -9.64 1.76 5.94
C ARG A 251 -8.31 1.03 6.10
N LEU A 252 -7.20 1.76 5.97
CA LEU A 252 -5.84 1.21 6.10
C LEU A 252 -5.63 0.35 7.36
N TYR A 253 -6.36 0.67 8.44
CA TYR A 253 -6.56 -0.20 9.60
C TYR A 253 -8.06 -0.44 9.86
N SER A 254 -8.38 -1.62 10.37
CA SER A 254 -9.72 -2.16 10.62
C SER A 254 -9.93 -2.42 12.12
N SER A 255 -11.17 -2.78 12.52
CA SER A 255 -11.47 -3.25 13.88
C SER A 255 -11.03 -4.69 14.17
N GLU A 256 -10.47 -5.38 13.17
CA GLU A 256 -9.99 -6.78 13.28
C GLU A 256 -8.45 -6.84 13.47
N ASP A 257 -7.76 -5.74 13.13
CA ASP A 257 -6.35 -5.58 13.47
C ASP A 257 -6.18 -5.47 15.00
N PRO A 258 -5.18 -6.13 15.62
CA PRO A 258 -5.00 -6.16 17.08
C PRO A 258 -4.38 -4.86 17.64
N LEU A 259 -4.97 -3.72 17.30
CA LEU A 259 -4.53 -2.37 17.68
C LEU A 259 -5.73 -1.43 17.87
N THR A 260 -5.53 -0.31 18.57
CA THR A 260 -6.61 0.66 18.82
C THR A 260 -6.67 1.71 17.71
N ILE A 261 -7.81 1.80 17.01
CA ILE A 261 -8.10 2.94 16.13
C ILE A 261 -8.56 4.13 16.98
N LEU A 262 -7.82 5.23 16.91
CA LEU A 262 -8.02 6.44 17.69
C LEU A 262 -8.52 7.59 16.80
N THR A 263 -9.17 8.56 17.44
CA THR A 263 -9.82 9.73 16.81
C THR A 263 -9.55 10.99 17.62
N SER A 264 -9.94 12.15 17.09
CA SER A 264 -10.04 13.42 17.83
C SER A 264 -10.60 13.29 19.25
N ASP A 265 -11.64 12.46 19.37
CA ASP A 265 -12.46 12.36 20.58
C ASP A 265 -11.84 11.35 21.56
N THR A 266 -11.41 10.18 21.05
CA THR A 266 -10.92 9.06 21.88
C THR A 266 -9.43 9.13 22.25
N LEU A 267 -8.59 9.88 21.51
CA LEU A 267 -7.14 9.91 21.76
C LEU A 267 -6.78 10.41 23.16
N LYS A 268 -7.34 11.57 23.56
CA LYS A 268 -6.98 12.22 24.83
C LYS A 268 -7.51 11.42 26.04
N GLU A 269 -8.64 10.74 25.89
CA GLU A 269 -9.20 9.85 26.91
C GLU A 269 -8.37 8.56 27.06
N ALA A 270 -7.98 7.93 25.96
CA ALA A 270 -7.18 6.70 25.98
C ALA A 270 -5.77 6.88 26.59
N LEU A 271 -5.19 8.08 26.45
CA LEU A 271 -3.87 8.43 27.01
C LEU A 271 -3.92 8.89 28.47
N HIS A 272 -4.98 9.59 28.88
CA HIS A 272 -5.03 10.23 30.19
C HIS A 272 -5.04 9.21 31.33
N ASN A 273 -4.01 9.26 32.19
CA ASN A 273 -3.84 8.38 33.35
C ASN A 273 -3.88 6.86 33.00
N SER A 274 -3.52 6.49 31.76
CA SER A 274 -3.54 5.10 31.29
C SER A 274 -2.72 4.15 32.19
N SER A 275 -3.25 2.97 32.49
CA SER A 275 -2.54 1.94 33.27
C SER A 275 -1.39 1.27 32.51
N ALA A 276 -1.40 1.39 31.18
CA ALA A 276 -0.37 0.90 30.26
C ALA A 276 0.30 2.06 29.50
N ALA A 277 1.53 1.85 29.03
CA ALA A 277 2.17 2.75 28.08
C ALA A 277 1.47 2.67 26.71
N TRP A 278 1.69 3.66 25.83
CA TRP A 278 1.15 3.65 24.47
C TRP A 278 2.23 3.94 23.43
N LEU A 279 2.15 3.25 22.30
CA LEU A 279 2.87 3.57 21.07
C LEU A 279 1.84 3.83 19.96
N ILE A 280 1.75 5.08 19.50
CA ILE A 280 0.74 5.52 18.53
C ILE A 280 1.41 5.94 17.23
N GLN A 281 0.95 5.38 16.11
CA GLN A 281 1.25 5.88 14.78
C GLN A 281 0.23 6.95 14.38
N PHE A 282 0.69 8.19 14.27
CA PHE A 282 0.00 9.25 13.55
C PHE A 282 0.36 9.10 12.07
N TYR A 283 -0.61 8.77 11.23
CA TYR A 283 -0.42 8.54 9.80
C TYR A 283 -1.32 9.46 8.97
N SER A 284 -1.14 9.44 7.66
CA SER A 284 -2.07 10.02 6.70
C SER A 284 -2.47 8.90 5.74
N SER A 285 -3.78 8.67 5.56
CA SER A 285 -4.27 7.58 4.71
C SER A 285 -3.82 7.71 3.25
N TRP A 286 -3.72 8.91 2.69
CA TRP A 286 -3.19 9.13 1.33
C TRP A 286 -1.67 9.04 1.21
N CYS A 287 -0.94 9.02 2.32
CA CYS A 287 0.52 8.96 2.30
C CYS A 287 1.00 7.59 1.83
N GLY A 288 1.51 7.51 0.59
CA GLY A 288 1.97 6.23 0.01
C GLY A 288 3.03 5.50 0.85
N HIS A 289 3.83 6.23 1.64
CA HIS A 289 4.75 5.62 2.60
C HIS A 289 4.01 5.01 3.81
N CYS A 290 2.98 5.66 4.35
CA CYS A 290 2.10 5.08 5.38
C CYS A 290 1.39 3.83 4.87
N ILE A 291 0.87 3.85 3.63
CA ILE A 291 0.22 2.70 3.02
C ILE A 291 1.19 1.50 2.96
N GLN A 292 2.41 1.72 2.44
CA GLN A 292 3.47 0.70 2.41
C GLN A 292 3.91 0.21 3.79
N TYR A 293 3.80 1.03 4.84
CA TYR A 293 4.20 0.65 6.20
C TYR A 293 3.09 -0.10 6.95
N SER A 294 1.82 0.03 6.55
CA SER A 294 0.69 -0.59 7.25
C SER A 294 0.80 -2.10 7.49
N PRO A 295 1.37 -2.95 6.59
CA PRO A 295 1.54 -4.37 6.87
C PRO A 295 2.54 -4.63 8.00
N THR A 296 3.64 -3.85 8.07
CA THR A 296 4.60 -3.90 9.19
C THR A 296 3.92 -3.57 10.52
N TRP A 297 3.05 -2.56 10.54
CA TRP A 297 2.37 -2.14 11.77
C TRP A 297 1.33 -3.16 12.25
N LYS A 298 0.55 -3.74 11.33
CA LYS A 298 -0.37 -4.85 11.61
C LYS A 298 0.37 -6.08 12.12
N ALA A 299 1.49 -6.44 11.48
CA ALA A 299 2.32 -7.57 11.90
C ALA A 299 2.95 -7.35 13.28
N LEU A 300 3.45 -6.14 13.57
CA LEU A 300 3.96 -5.77 14.90
C LEU A 300 2.86 -5.90 15.96
N ALA A 301 1.67 -5.35 15.70
CA ALA A 301 0.53 -5.47 16.60
C ALA A 301 0.15 -6.93 16.88
N GLY A 302 0.21 -7.81 15.87
CA GLY A 302 0.03 -9.25 16.05
C GLY A 302 1.12 -9.93 16.88
N ASP A 303 2.38 -9.52 16.71
CA ASP A 303 3.55 -10.06 17.40
C ASP A 303 3.64 -9.66 18.89
N VAL A 304 3.06 -8.52 19.26
CA VAL A 304 3.07 -7.98 20.64
C VAL A 304 1.68 -7.92 21.29
N LYS A 305 0.67 -8.59 20.73
CA LYS A 305 -0.72 -8.59 21.24
C LYS A 305 -0.86 -9.07 22.70
N ASP A 306 0.03 -9.95 23.17
CA ASP A 306 0.05 -10.41 24.57
C ASP A 306 0.69 -9.36 25.52
N TRP A 307 1.22 -8.23 25.01
CA TRP A 307 1.92 -7.19 25.80
C TRP A 307 1.00 -6.05 26.28
N GLU A 308 -0.31 -6.12 26.01
CA GLU A 308 -1.27 -5.01 26.15
C GLU A 308 -1.31 -4.34 27.53
N GLN A 309 -1.11 -5.12 28.61
CA GLN A 309 -1.08 -4.60 29.99
C GLN A 309 0.21 -3.84 30.36
N ALA A 310 1.23 -3.89 29.49
CA ALA A 310 2.47 -3.13 29.61
C ALA A 310 2.50 -1.97 28.62
N ILE A 311 2.25 -2.25 27.33
CA ILE A 311 2.24 -1.28 26.25
C ILE A 311 1.19 -1.62 25.19
N ARG A 312 0.42 -0.61 24.79
CA ARG A 312 -0.63 -0.69 23.78
C ARG A 312 -0.19 -0.07 22.45
N ILE A 313 -0.66 -0.62 21.34
CA ILE A 313 -0.45 -0.05 20.00
C ILE A 313 -1.73 0.64 19.52
N GLY A 314 -1.58 1.84 18.97
CA GLY A 314 -2.68 2.61 18.39
C GLY A 314 -2.34 3.26 17.04
N VAL A 315 -3.37 3.70 16.33
CA VAL A 315 -3.27 4.41 15.04
C VAL A 315 -4.24 5.59 15.00
N LEU A 316 -3.84 6.70 14.37
CA LEU A 316 -4.71 7.86 14.15
C LEU A 316 -4.43 8.45 12.75
N ASP A 317 -5.50 8.61 11.95
CA ASP A 317 -5.42 9.17 10.60
C ASP A 317 -5.58 10.69 10.60
N CYS A 318 -4.49 11.41 10.38
CA CYS A 318 -4.46 12.86 10.26
C CYS A 318 -4.95 13.38 8.90
N ALA A 319 -5.26 12.51 7.92
CA ALA A 319 -5.88 12.93 6.66
C ALA A 319 -7.40 13.10 6.76
N HIS A 320 -8.03 12.60 7.81
CA HIS A 320 -9.46 12.73 8.04
C HIS A 320 -9.80 14.05 8.75
N GLU A 321 -10.70 14.86 8.18
CA GLU A 321 -10.95 16.26 8.59
C GLU A 321 -11.16 16.49 10.09
N LYS A 322 -11.97 15.65 10.74
CA LYS A 322 -12.20 15.71 12.20
C LYS A 322 -10.92 15.63 13.05
N ASN A 323 -9.86 15.01 12.53
CA ASN A 323 -8.60 14.80 13.24
C ASN A 323 -7.57 15.91 13.01
N PHE A 324 -7.83 16.91 12.14
CA PHE A 324 -6.84 17.95 11.82
C PHE A 324 -6.38 18.74 13.07
N GLU A 325 -7.32 19.23 13.89
CA GLU A 325 -6.98 19.97 15.11
C GLU A 325 -6.23 19.10 16.14
N VAL A 326 -6.51 17.79 16.23
CA VAL A 326 -5.76 16.92 17.18
C VAL A 326 -4.35 16.61 16.69
N CYS A 327 -4.13 16.51 15.37
CA CYS A 327 -2.77 16.34 14.82
C CYS A 327 -1.94 17.65 14.93
N LYS A 328 -2.60 18.81 14.86
CA LYS A 328 -2.03 20.14 15.17
C LYS A 328 -1.66 20.28 16.66
N ASP A 329 -2.57 19.93 17.58
CA ASP A 329 -2.34 19.91 19.03
C ASP A 329 -1.11 19.08 19.41
N PHE A 330 -0.95 17.90 18.80
CA PHE A 330 0.14 16.97 19.08
C PHE A 330 1.43 17.29 18.29
N GLY A 331 1.46 18.35 17.47
CA GLY A 331 2.64 18.74 16.69
C GLY A 331 3.10 17.65 15.72
N ILE A 332 2.20 17.20 14.85
CA ILE A 332 2.47 16.18 13.83
C ILE A 332 2.78 16.85 12.49
N HIS A 333 4.07 16.93 12.15
CA HIS A 333 4.57 17.63 10.96
C HIS A 333 4.81 16.71 9.74
N PHE A 334 4.83 15.39 9.94
CA PHE A 334 5.11 14.42 8.87
C PHE A 334 4.52 13.04 9.18
N TYR A 335 4.34 12.23 8.14
CA TYR A 335 3.65 10.95 8.18
C TYR A 335 4.50 9.81 7.58
N PRO A 336 4.65 8.66 8.28
CA PRO A 336 4.15 8.39 9.63
C PRO A 336 5.00 9.07 10.71
N THR A 337 4.36 9.58 11.77
CA THR A 337 5.02 9.98 13.03
C THR A 337 4.65 8.97 14.11
N PHE A 338 5.66 8.43 14.79
CA PHE A 338 5.45 7.55 15.93
C PHE A 338 5.65 8.33 17.24
N ARG A 339 4.62 8.39 18.09
CA ARG A 339 4.68 8.98 19.43
C ARG A 339 4.59 7.86 20.46
N TYR A 340 5.47 7.89 21.46
CA TYR A 340 5.35 7.06 22.65
C TYR A 340 4.94 7.88 23.87
N PHE A 341 4.03 7.31 24.66
CA PHE A 341 3.47 7.89 25.88
C PHE A 341 3.69 6.89 27.01
N LYS A 342 3.99 7.42 28.19
CA LYS A 342 4.20 6.61 29.39
C LYS A 342 2.87 6.18 30.01
N ALA A 343 2.87 5.12 30.81
CA ALA A 343 1.74 4.90 31.70
C ALA A 343 1.59 6.10 32.66
N ARG A 344 0.36 6.40 33.06
CA ARG A 344 -0.02 7.56 33.90
C ARG A 344 0.34 8.93 33.30
N SER A 345 0.42 9.04 31.96
CA SER A 345 0.62 10.32 31.28
C SER A 345 -0.49 11.33 31.55
N SER A 346 -0.12 12.61 31.67
CA SER A 346 -1.05 13.73 31.87
C SER A 346 -1.81 14.08 30.58
N THR A 347 -2.93 14.80 30.69
CA THR A 347 -3.70 15.35 29.54
C THR A 347 -2.90 16.26 28.61
N PHE A 348 -1.74 16.75 29.04
CA PHE A 348 -0.89 17.68 28.30
C PHE A 348 0.40 17.03 27.76
N ASP A 349 0.58 15.71 27.93
CA ASP A 349 1.70 14.99 27.33
C ASP A 349 1.43 14.76 25.84
N VAL A 350 2.15 15.46 24.97
CA VAL A 350 2.12 15.26 23.49
C VAL A 350 2.92 14.03 23.04
N GLY A 351 3.51 13.29 23.98
CA GLY A 351 4.32 12.11 23.72
C GLY A 351 5.66 12.44 23.11
N LYS A 352 6.61 11.52 23.21
CA LYS A 352 7.95 11.68 22.63
C LYS A 352 7.99 11.08 21.23
N THR A 353 8.55 11.83 20.28
CA THR A 353 8.68 11.38 18.88
C THR A 353 9.80 10.36 18.74
N TYR A 354 9.50 9.23 18.10
CA TYR A 354 10.51 8.30 17.59
C TYR A 354 10.79 8.59 16.10
N ARG A 355 12.07 8.65 15.75
CA ARG A 355 12.57 8.81 14.37
C ARG A 355 13.50 7.64 14.02
N GLY A 356 12.95 6.44 13.96
CA GLY A 356 13.66 5.26 13.47
C GLY A 356 13.65 5.18 11.95
N PRO A 357 14.73 4.72 11.30
CA PRO A 357 14.74 4.44 9.87
C PRO A 357 14.03 3.12 9.51
N ASP A 358 13.82 2.23 10.49
CA ASP A 358 13.62 0.81 10.21
C ASP A 358 12.14 0.43 10.05
N ARG A 359 11.84 -0.19 8.89
CA ARG A 359 10.58 -0.88 8.61
C ARG A 359 10.55 -2.31 9.17
N GLU A 360 11.55 -2.69 9.97
CA GLU A 360 11.71 -4.03 10.52
C GLU A 360 11.01 -4.18 11.88
N LEU A 361 10.14 -5.19 11.96
CA LEU A 361 9.34 -5.52 13.13
C LEU A 361 10.19 -5.75 14.39
N GLN A 362 11.38 -6.36 14.25
CA GLN A 362 12.28 -6.59 15.38
C GLN A 362 12.78 -5.28 16.01
N THR A 363 13.20 -4.29 15.22
CA THR A 363 13.70 -3.02 15.78
C THR A 363 12.62 -2.28 16.54
N VAL A 364 11.38 -2.25 16.02
CA VAL A 364 10.26 -1.57 16.71
C VAL A 364 9.86 -2.33 17.98
N ARG A 365 9.89 -3.67 17.98
CA ARG A 365 9.70 -4.48 19.19
C ARG A 365 10.77 -4.20 20.27
N GLN A 366 12.04 -4.20 19.89
CA GLN A 366 13.15 -3.90 20.82
C GLN A 366 13.08 -2.46 21.35
N LEU A 367 12.63 -1.51 20.53
CA LEU A 367 12.33 -0.15 20.94
C LEU A 367 11.20 -0.09 22.00
N MET A 368 10.11 -0.84 21.82
CA MET A 368 9.03 -0.92 22.81
C MET A 368 9.54 -1.42 24.17
N VAL A 369 10.43 -2.42 24.18
CA VAL A 369 11.11 -2.88 25.39
C VAL A 369 11.96 -1.76 26.03
N ASN A 370 12.72 -1.02 25.23
CA ASN A 370 13.53 0.10 25.72
C ASN A 370 12.68 1.26 26.27
N PHE A 371 11.49 1.53 25.70
CA PHE A 371 10.55 2.50 26.26
C PHE A 371 9.96 2.02 27.59
N LEU A 372 9.63 0.74 27.73
CA LEU A 372 9.20 0.16 29.00
C LEU A 372 10.27 0.31 30.09
N GLN A 373 11.53 -0.02 29.81
CA GLN A 373 12.64 0.14 30.77
C GLN A 373 12.99 1.60 31.10
N ASN A 374 12.53 2.58 30.31
CA ASN A 374 12.73 4.01 30.57
C ASN A 374 11.63 4.64 31.46
N HIS A 375 10.83 3.83 32.14
CA HIS A 375 9.92 4.28 33.20
C HIS A 375 10.64 4.31 34.56
N THR A 376 10.21 5.22 35.44
CA THR A 376 10.58 5.18 36.87
C THR A 376 9.60 4.25 37.62
N ARG A 377 9.54 4.33 38.96
CA ARG A 377 8.63 3.49 39.75
C ARG A 377 7.18 4.03 39.77
N ASP A 378 6.99 5.33 39.56
CA ASP A 378 5.69 5.99 39.72
C ASP A 378 4.84 6.00 38.45
N ASP A 379 5.50 5.89 37.29
CA ASP A 379 4.99 5.78 35.93
C ASP A 379 5.12 4.35 35.35
N TRP A 380 5.54 3.36 36.14
CA TRP A 380 5.63 1.96 35.67
C TRP A 380 4.23 1.40 35.32
N PRO A 381 4.05 0.75 34.16
CA PRO A 381 2.77 0.14 33.78
C PRO A 381 2.31 -0.94 34.76
N VAL A 382 1.04 -0.89 35.17
CA VAL A 382 0.54 -1.65 36.35
C VAL A 382 0.64 -3.17 36.16
N GLY A 383 0.46 -3.67 34.93
CA GLY A 383 0.57 -5.10 34.63
C GLY A 383 1.94 -5.57 34.16
N CYS A 384 2.92 -4.68 33.95
CA CYS A 384 4.23 -5.05 33.39
C CYS A 384 5.12 -5.75 34.42
N PRO A 385 5.59 -7.00 34.19
CA PRO A 385 6.59 -7.64 35.04
C PRO A 385 7.94 -6.90 34.98
N PRO A 386 8.80 -7.03 36.00
CA PRO A 386 10.15 -6.47 35.96
C PRO A 386 10.97 -7.00 34.77
N LEU A 387 11.53 -6.09 33.97
CA LEU A 387 12.35 -6.41 32.79
C LEU A 387 13.86 -6.45 33.09
N GLU A 388 14.25 -6.09 34.31
CA GLU A 388 15.65 -6.04 34.75
C GLU A 388 16.22 -7.42 35.14
N PRO A 389 17.55 -7.61 35.07
CA PRO A 389 18.21 -8.82 35.54
C PRO A 389 17.92 -9.09 37.03
N SER A 390 17.42 -10.30 37.32
CA SER A 390 17.26 -10.80 38.69
C SER A 390 18.61 -11.17 39.29
N ARG A 391 18.78 -10.98 40.61
CA ARG A 391 20.06 -11.30 41.26
C ARG A 391 20.22 -12.81 41.41
N SER A 392 21.47 -13.25 41.35
CA SER A 392 21.83 -14.66 41.53
C SER A 392 21.50 -15.17 42.93
N GLU A 393 21.54 -14.31 43.95
CA GLU A 393 21.03 -14.60 45.30
C GLU A 393 19.55 -15.00 45.27
N ASP A 394 18.71 -14.19 44.61
CA ASP A 394 17.27 -14.44 44.49
C ASP A 394 17.01 -15.76 43.75
N ILE A 395 17.65 -15.97 42.59
CA ILE A 395 17.48 -17.15 41.73
C ILE A 395 17.92 -18.43 42.46
N LEU A 396 19.13 -18.43 43.02
CA LEU A 396 19.67 -19.60 43.74
C LEU A 396 18.86 -19.91 44.99
N SER A 397 18.22 -18.92 45.62
CA SER A 397 17.35 -19.14 46.77
C SER A 397 16.07 -19.94 46.44
N LEU A 398 15.69 -20.09 45.17
CA LEU A 398 14.51 -20.84 44.74
C LEU A 398 14.79 -22.33 44.49
N LEU A 399 16.06 -22.74 44.36
CA LEU A 399 16.44 -24.13 44.10
C LEU A 399 15.95 -25.04 45.24
N GLY A 400 15.30 -26.16 44.89
CA GLY A 400 14.74 -27.12 45.85
C GLY A 400 13.49 -26.67 46.62
N LYS A 401 13.04 -25.41 46.48
CA LYS A 401 11.81 -24.92 47.13
C LYS A 401 10.58 -25.25 46.30
N LYS A 402 9.52 -25.72 46.97
CA LYS A 402 8.18 -25.83 46.36
C LYS A 402 7.59 -24.45 46.12
N SER A 403 6.79 -24.33 45.07
CA SER A 403 6.11 -23.11 44.64
C SER A 403 4.74 -23.48 44.06
N GLU A 404 3.80 -22.54 44.02
CA GLU A 404 2.48 -22.73 43.40
C GLU A 404 2.53 -22.62 41.87
N GLN A 405 3.64 -22.11 41.32
CA GLN A 405 3.84 -21.82 39.90
C GLN A 405 5.26 -22.16 39.44
N TYR A 406 5.42 -22.42 38.15
CA TYR A 406 6.71 -22.53 37.50
C TYR A 406 7.47 -21.21 37.58
N THR A 407 8.80 -21.25 37.57
CA THR A 407 9.63 -20.05 37.34
C THR A 407 10.70 -20.34 36.29
N ALA A 408 10.62 -19.64 35.16
CA ALA A 408 11.59 -19.73 34.07
C ALA A 408 12.57 -18.55 34.12
N VAL A 409 13.86 -18.84 34.17
CA VAL A 409 14.94 -17.84 34.14
C VAL A 409 15.59 -17.87 32.77
N ILE A 410 15.41 -16.82 31.97
CA ILE A 410 16.08 -16.67 30.67
C ILE A 410 17.47 -16.07 30.89
N ILE A 411 18.52 -16.82 30.58
CA ILE A 411 19.91 -16.42 30.78
C ILE A 411 20.47 -16.02 29.43
N GLU A 412 20.87 -14.77 29.28
CA GLU A 412 21.22 -14.16 27.99
C GLU A 412 22.36 -13.14 28.11
N ASN A 413 22.84 -12.62 26.99
CA ASN A 413 23.80 -11.51 26.98
C ASN A 413 23.13 -10.21 27.47
N GLU A 414 23.95 -9.24 27.85
CA GLU A 414 23.53 -7.91 28.33
C GLU A 414 22.79 -7.11 27.23
N ASP A 415 23.23 -7.24 25.98
CA ASP A 415 22.63 -6.64 24.78
C ASP A 415 21.38 -7.38 24.27
N SER A 416 21.21 -8.65 24.62
CA SER A 416 20.09 -9.49 24.17
C SER A 416 18.74 -9.03 24.73
N TYR A 417 17.71 -9.10 23.89
CA TYR A 417 16.32 -8.76 24.24
C TYR A 417 15.44 -9.99 24.50
N VAL A 418 15.92 -11.21 24.19
CA VAL A 418 15.13 -12.44 24.21
C VAL A 418 14.43 -12.67 25.55
N GLY A 419 15.11 -12.48 26.68
CA GLY A 419 14.50 -12.63 28.01
C GLY A 419 13.44 -11.58 28.29
N ARG A 420 13.69 -10.32 27.92
CA ARG A 420 12.73 -9.21 28.06
C ARG A 420 11.48 -9.43 27.21
N GLU A 421 11.65 -9.92 25.98
CA GLU A 421 10.56 -10.26 25.06
C GLU A 421 9.76 -11.47 25.55
N VAL A 422 10.42 -12.54 26.01
CA VAL A 422 9.76 -13.74 26.56
C VAL A 422 9.00 -13.44 27.87
N ILE A 423 9.49 -12.51 28.70
CA ILE A 423 8.76 -12.01 29.88
C ILE A 423 7.42 -11.37 29.47
N LEU A 424 7.43 -10.52 28.43
CA LEU A 424 6.25 -9.82 27.95
C LEU A 424 5.29 -10.75 27.18
N ASP A 425 5.80 -11.69 26.38
CA ASP A 425 5.01 -12.73 25.69
C ASP A 425 4.16 -13.60 26.63
N LEU A 426 4.57 -13.67 27.90
CA LEU A 426 4.04 -14.56 28.92
C LEU A 426 3.35 -13.80 30.07
N MET A 427 3.30 -12.46 30.03
CA MET A 427 2.66 -11.65 31.08
C MET A 427 1.15 -11.93 31.23
N MET A 428 0.50 -12.36 30.14
CA MET A 428 -0.93 -12.73 30.09
C MET A 428 -1.21 -14.17 30.53
N TYR A 429 -0.23 -14.88 31.08
CA TYR A 429 -0.36 -16.27 31.50
C TYR A 429 -0.29 -16.40 33.03
N GLU A 430 -0.97 -17.40 33.56
CA GLU A 430 -1.00 -17.82 34.97
C GLU A 430 -0.27 -19.18 35.14
N GLY A 431 0.12 -19.51 36.37
CA GLY A 431 0.87 -20.74 36.66
C GLY A 431 2.36 -20.68 36.28
N LEU A 432 2.83 -19.55 35.73
CA LEU A 432 4.23 -19.32 35.35
C LEU A 432 4.68 -17.89 35.73
N ARG A 433 5.87 -17.80 36.31
CA ARG A 433 6.67 -16.57 36.38
C ARG A 433 7.84 -16.68 35.40
N VAL A 434 8.20 -15.57 34.75
CA VAL A 434 9.41 -15.46 33.94
C VAL A 434 10.29 -14.35 34.52
N THR A 435 11.60 -14.58 34.56
CA THR A 435 12.62 -13.56 34.86
C THR A 435 13.81 -13.72 33.91
N ARG A 436 14.74 -12.77 33.92
CA ARG A 436 16.00 -12.86 33.17
C ARG A 436 17.23 -12.77 34.08
N ALA A 437 18.34 -13.32 33.60
CA ALA A 437 19.69 -13.14 34.15
C ALA A 437 20.69 -12.88 33.02
N VAL A 438 21.89 -12.39 33.38
CA VAL A 438 22.90 -11.92 32.42
C VAL A 438 24.18 -12.75 32.46
N SER A 439 24.81 -12.92 31.29
CA SER A 439 25.99 -13.78 31.08
C SER A 439 27.25 -13.36 31.85
N SER A 440 27.33 -12.11 32.29
CA SER A 440 28.36 -11.59 33.17
C SER A 440 28.41 -12.23 34.56
N ASP A 441 27.29 -12.76 35.10
CA ASP A 441 27.30 -13.50 36.37
C ASP A 441 27.78 -14.95 36.17
N ARG A 442 29.09 -15.11 36.08
CA ARG A 442 29.76 -16.41 35.94
C ARG A 442 29.43 -17.37 37.08
N ALA A 443 29.27 -16.86 38.31
CA ALA A 443 28.97 -17.68 39.48
C ALA A 443 27.55 -18.30 39.41
N LEU A 444 26.60 -17.64 38.74
CA LEU A 444 25.30 -18.21 38.41
C LEU A 444 25.40 -19.24 37.30
N LEU A 445 26.07 -18.91 36.19
CA LEU A 445 26.21 -19.81 35.04
C LEU A 445 26.88 -21.15 35.43
N GLU A 446 27.93 -21.10 36.24
CA GLU A 446 28.62 -22.30 36.76
C GLU A 446 27.70 -23.15 37.66
N LYS A 447 26.99 -22.53 38.61
CA LYS A 447 26.07 -23.24 39.53
C LYS A 447 24.86 -23.85 38.83
N LEU A 448 24.41 -23.26 37.72
CA LEU A 448 23.27 -23.76 36.94
C LEU A 448 23.71 -24.69 35.78
N GLY A 449 25.02 -24.89 35.55
CA GLY A 449 25.54 -25.74 34.46
C GLY A 449 25.34 -25.16 33.06
N VAL A 450 25.31 -23.83 32.92
CA VAL A 450 24.90 -23.12 31.70
C VAL A 450 26.11 -22.89 30.78
N ALA A 451 26.34 -23.83 29.87
CA ALA A 451 27.50 -23.79 28.97
C ALA A 451 27.43 -22.74 27.83
N ALA A 452 26.23 -22.28 27.45
CA ALA A 452 26.04 -21.28 26.39
C ALA A 452 24.70 -20.55 26.51
N VAL A 453 24.63 -19.34 25.96
CA VAL A 453 23.49 -18.41 26.01
C VAL A 453 23.04 -17.99 24.59
N PRO A 454 21.78 -17.56 24.38
CA PRO A 454 20.70 -17.58 25.35
C PRO A 454 20.26 -19.01 25.70
N SER A 455 19.73 -19.19 26.91
CA SER A 455 19.20 -20.44 27.44
C SER A 455 18.09 -20.15 28.47
N ALA A 456 17.32 -21.18 28.84
CA ALA A 456 16.28 -21.05 29.86
C ALA A 456 16.45 -22.12 30.94
N TYR A 457 16.37 -21.72 32.21
CA TYR A 457 16.42 -22.60 33.37
C TYR A 457 15.05 -22.65 34.02
N LEU A 458 14.47 -23.84 34.19
CA LEU A 458 13.10 -24.03 34.66
C LEU A 458 13.08 -24.60 36.09
N LEU A 459 12.46 -23.84 36.99
CA LEU A 459 12.10 -24.25 38.35
C LEU A 459 10.64 -24.74 38.33
N HIS A 460 10.40 -25.98 38.75
CA HIS A 460 9.08 -26.61 38.75
C HIS A 460 8.36 -26.43 40.11
N PRO A 461 7.01 -26.37 40.15
CA PRO A 461 6.22 -26.25 41.38
C PRO A 461 6.57 -27.26 42.50
N ASN A 462 6.98 -28.47 42.11
CA ASN A 462 7.36 -29.56 43.03
C ASN A 462 8.74 -29.38 43.71
N GLY A 463 9.53 -28.37 43.31
CA GLY A 463 10.90 -28.11 43.77
C GLY A 463 12.01 -28.72 42.91
N THR A 464 11.69 -29.50 41.88
CA THR A 464 12.69 -29.98 40.89
C THR A 464 13.04 -28.87 39.90
N HIS A 465 14.22 -28.93 39.30
CA HIS A 465 14.71 -27.90 38.39
C HIS A 465 15.62 -28.48 37.31
N ALA A 466 15.61 -27.88 36.12
CA ALA A 466 16.37 -28.34 34.96
C ALA A 466 16.72 -27.19 34.02
N LEU A 467 17.82 -27.35 33.27
CA LEU A 467 18.06 -26.57 32.06
C LEU A 467 17.06 -27.05 30.98
N MET A 468 16.37 -26.11 30.32
CA MET A 468 15.45 -26.46 29.23
C MET A 468 16.24 -26.84 27.97
N ASP A 469 16.03 -28.06 27.48
CA ASP A 469 16.39 -28.41 26.11
C ASP A 469 15.38 -27.81 25.14
N VAL A 470 15.86 -27.04 24.16
CA VAL A 470 15.04 -26.33 23.18
C VAL A 470 15.75 -26.32 21.84
N GLN A 471 15.08 -26.88 20.82
CA GLN A 471 15.65 -27.14 19.49
C GLN A 471 16.35 -25.94 18.84
N LYS A 472 15.86 -24.72 19.09
CA LYS A 472 16.50 -23.45 18.70
C LYS A 472 16.40 -22.45 19.86
N ARG A 473 17.49 -21.72 20.11
CA ARG A 473 17.63 -20.76 21.23
C ARG A 473 17.04 -19.39 20.88
N LEU A 474 15.75 -19.34 20.55
CA LEU A 474 15.06 -18.16 20.02
C LEU A 474 13.80 -17.84 20.85
N ARG A 475 13.40 -16.56 20.93
CA ARG A 475 12.18 -16.07 21.62
C ARG A 475 10.98 -17.00 21.41
N PHE A 476 10.63 -17.26 20.15
CA PHE A 476 9.49 -18.11 19.79
C PHE A 476 9.53 -19.51 20.44
N PHE A 477 10.70 -20.14 20.50
CA PHE A 477 10.84 -21.49 21.08
C PHE A 477 10.71 -21.47 22.60
N PHE A 478 11.30 -20.47 23.27
CA PHE A 478 11.12 -20.28 24.71
C PHE A 478 9.65 -19.98 25.05
N SER A 479 9.05 -18.97 24.40
CA SER A 479 7.65 -18.59 24.63
C SER A 479 6.67 -19.72 24.32
N SER A 480 6.87 -20.49 23.24
CA SER A 480 5.99 -21.61 22.87
C SER A 480 6.10 -22.79 23.83
N PHE A 481 7.31 -23.20 24.23
CA PHE A 481 7.49 -24.28 25.20
C PHE A 481 6.86 -23.92 26.55
N LEU A 482 7.08 -22.68 27.02
CA LEU A 482 6.56 -22.21 28.29
C LEU A 482 5.02 -22.10 28.30
N LYS A 483 4.39 -21.78 27.16
CA LYS A 483 2.91 -21.81 27.00
C LYS A 483 2.31 -23.23 27.02
N LEU A 484 3.12 -24.27 26.83
CA LEU A 484 2.69 -25.68 26.81
C LEU A 484 2.91 -26.42 28.15
N LEU A 485 3.43 -25.75 29.18
CA LEU A 485 3.68 -26.38 30.48
C LEU A 485 2.38 -26.77 31.21
N PRO A 486 2.29 -27.97 31.83
CA PRO A 486 1.08 -28.43 32.49
C PRO A 486 0.57 -27.46 33.57
N GLY A 487 -0.65 -26.96 33.40
CA GLY A 487 -1.28 -26.03 34.35
C GLY A 487 -0.96 -24.55 34.10
N VAL A 488 -0.05 -24.23 33.18
CA VAL A 488 0.06 -22.87 32.64
C VAL A 488 -1.13 -22.61 31.72
N ARG A 489 -1.79 -21.46 31.89
CA ARG A 489 -2.94 -21.05 31.06
C ARG A 489 -2.83 -19.57 30.72
N ARG A 490 -3.47 -19.14 29.64
CA ARG A 490 -3.73 -17.70 29.43
C ARG A 490 -4.79 -17.28 30.47
N LYS A 491 -4.56 -16.18 31.17
CA LYS A 491 -5.55 -15.58 32.09
C LYS A 491 -6.85 -15.37 31.30
N GLN A 492 -8.00 -15.69 31.90
CA GLN A 492 -9.25 -15.23 31.34
C GLN A 492 -9.24 -13.69 31.37
N ALA A 493 -9.69 -13.07 30.28
CA ALA A 493 -9.90 -11.64 30.26
C ALA A 493 -11.14 -11.34 31.11
N ASP A 494 -10.94 -10.93 32.36
CA ASP A 494 -12.00 -10.32 33.15
C ASP A 494 -12.62 -9.19 32.33
N SER A 495 -13.93 -9.26 32.12
CA SER A 495 -14.67 -8.35 31.23
C SER A 495 -14.92 -7.00 31.89
N ALA A 496 -13.85 -6.38 32.40
CA ALA A 496 -13.86 -5.28 33.36
C ALA A 496 -12.69 -4.30 33.13
N HIS A 497 -12.51 -3.83 31.89
CA HIS A 497 -11.73 -2.62 31.62
C HIS A 497 -12.42 -1.72 30.58
N ASP A 498 -12.58 -0.46 30.99
CA ASP A 498 -13.01 0.77 30.29
C ASP A 498 -14.13 0.72 29.21
N PRO A 499 -15.21 1.53 29.38
CA PRO A 499 -16.36 1.57 28.46
C PRO A 499 -16.12 2.37 27.17
N LEU A 500 -14.90 2.32 26.60
CA LEU A 500 -14.58 2.95 25.30
C LEU A 500 -15.00 2.08 24.10
N HIS A 501 -15.21 0.77 24.29
CA HIS A 501 -15.70 -0.15 23.25
C HIS A 501 -17.23 -0.07 23.01
N ALA A 502 -17.79 1.15 22.98
CA ALA A 502 -19.19 1.44 22.62
C ALA A 502 -19.34 2.67 21.68
N GLY A 503 -18.24 3.14 21.09
CA GLY A 503 -18.18 4.35 20.26
C GLY A 503 -18.78 4.23 18.86
N ASN A 504 -20.11 4.13 18.78
CA ASN A 504 -20.99 4.46 17.64
C ASN A 504 -20.64 3.91 16.23
N ARG A 505 -21.58 3.18 15.60
CA ARG A 505 -21.50 2.82 14.17
C ARG A 505 -21.75 4.06 13.29
N GLY A 506 -20.78 4.96 13.24
CA GLY A 506 -20.72 6.01 12.25
C GLY A 506 -20.56 5.41 10.87
N HIS A 507 -21.68 5.13 10.18
CA HIS A 507 -21.69 4.87 8.75
C HIS A 507 -21.03 6.06 8.07
N GLY A 508 -19.76 5.89 7.66
CA GLY A 508 -19.17 6.76 6.66
C GLY A 508 -20.02 6.62 5.42
N ALA A 509 -20.71 7.69 5.03
CA ALA A 509 -21.44 7.71 3.79
C ALA A 509 -20.44 7.38 2.68
N ALA A 510 -20.65 6.26 1.98
CA ALA A 510 -19.80 5.88 0.87
C ALA A 510 -19.82 7.04 -0.14
N GLU A 511 -18.65 7.65 -0.39
CA GLU A 511 -18.57 8.76 -1.35
C GLU A 511 -19.02 8.24 -2.71
N VAL A 512 -20.20 8.70 -3.15
CA VAL A 512 -20.78 8.26 -4.41
C VAL A 512 -19.78 8.53 -5.52
N TRP A 513 -19.47 7.49 -6.29
CA TRP A 513 -18.52 7.55 -7.38
C TRP A 513 -18.97 8.57 -8.44
N LYS A 514 -18.10 9.53 -8.78
CA LYS A 514 -18.44 10.65 -9.67
C LYS A 514 -17.86 10.40 -11.06
N GLU A 515 -18.71 10.12 -12.04
CA GLU A 515 -18.25 9.90 -13.41
C GLU A 515 -17.54 11.13 -14.00
N PHE A 516 -16.31 10.90 -14.50
CA PHE A 516 -15.38 11.93 -14.95
C PHE A 516 -14.60 11.52 -16.21
N ASP A 517 -14.20 12.54 -16.98
CA ASP A 517 -13.47 12.43 -18.23
C ASP A 517 -11.95 12.50 -17.96
N LYS A 518 -11.21 11.45 -18.31
CA LYS A 518 -9.74 11.36 -18.10
C LYS A 518 -8.94 12.37 -18.93
N SER A 519 -9.55 13.01 -19.93
CA SER A 519 -8.94 14.10 -20.70
C SER A 519 -9.06 15.48 -20.03
N LYS A 520 -9.81 15.59 -18.93
CA LYS A 520 -10.12 16.85 -18.23
C LYS A 520 -9.43 16.96 -16.88
N VAL A 521 -9.03 18.19 -16.57
CA VAL A 521 -8.74 18.65 -15.21
C VAL A 521 -10.05 19.20 -14.63
N TYR A 522 -10.30 19.06 -13.33
CA TYR A 522 -11.51 19.59 -12.68
C TYR A 522 -11.15 20.67 -11.65
N MET A 523 -11.90 21.77 -11.64
CA MET A 523 -11.67 22.88 -10.71
C MET A 523 -11.85 22.45 -9.24
N VAL A 524 -12.73 21.48 -8.97
CA VAL A 524 -13.00 21.02 -7.59
C VAL A 524 -11.83 20.23 -6.99
N ASP A 525 -11.05 19.49 -7.79
CA ASP A 525 -9.81 18.87 -7.31
C ASP A 525 -8.75 19.94 -6.99
N LEU A 526 -8.64 20.98 -7.82
CA LEU A 526 -7.71 22.09 -7.63
C LEU A 526 -8.06 22.93 -6.38
N GLU A 527 -9.34 23.28 -6.20
CA GLU A 527 -9.82 23.99 -5.01
C GLU A 527 -9.72 23.12 -3.74
N SER A 528 -9.97 21.80 -3.84
CA SER A 528 -9.78 20.87 -2.72
C SER A 528 -8.30 20.68 -2.37
N GLY A 529 -7.40 20.73 -3.36
CA GLY A 529 -5.95 20.75 -3.14
C GLY A 529 -5.51 21.98 -2.36
N LEU A 530 -5.99 23.17 -2.74
CA LEU A 530 -5.75 24.41 -1.97
C LEU A 530 -6.39 24.37 -0.57
N HIS A 531 -7.59 23.78 -0.42
CA HIS A 531 -8.24 23.60 0.89
C HIS A 531 -7.32 22.77 1.79
N TYR A 532 -6.90 21.59 1.32
CA TYR A 532 -6.09 20.66 2.09
C TYR A 532 -4.73 21.27 2.47
N LEU A 533 -4.07 21.93 1.52
CA LEU A 533 -2.81 22.63 1.74
C LEU A 533 -2.91 23.69 2.85
N LEU A 534 -3.92 24.56 2.78
CA LEU A 534 -4.08 25.70 3.70
C LEU A 534 -4.67 25.31 5.06
N ARG A 535 -5.40 24.19 5.16
CA ARG A 535 -6.09 23.76 6.39
C ARG A 535 -5.48 22.55 7.09
N VAL A 536 -4.52 21.85 6.47
CA VAL A 536 -3.95 20.60 6.99
C VAL A 536 -2.44 20.60 6.99
N GLU A 537 -1.81 20.69 5.81
CA GLU A 537 -0.35 20.63 5.69
C GLU A 537 0.27 21.83 6.43
N LEU A 538 -0.24 23.05 6.16
CA LEU A 538 0.17 24.27 6.86
C LEU A 538 -0.22 24.28 8.33
N ALA A 539 -1.30 23.60 8.72
CA ALA A 539 -1.81 23.57 10.10
C ALA A 539 -0.86 22.86 11.07
N SER A 540 0.04 22.01 10.56
CA SER A 540 1.09 21.39 11.37
C SER A 540 2.13 22.41 11.87
N HIS A 541 2.32 23.53 11.17
CA HIS A 541 3.27 24.59 11.56
C HIS A 541 2.54 25.65 12.40
N GLN A 542 2.59 25.52 13.74
CA GLN A 542 1.91 26.43 14.67
C GLN A 542 2.23 27.92 14.43
N THR A 543 3.42 28.24 13.91
CA THR A 543 3.85 29.59 13.55
C THR A 543 4.89 29.49 12.44
N LEU A 544 4.74 30.29 11.38
CA LEU A 544 5.68 30.38 10.26
C LEU A 544 6.72 31.46 10.55
N GLU A 545 8.00 31.14 10.41
CA GLU A 545 9.11 32.10 10.51
C GLU A 545 10.28 31.70 9.58
N GLY A 546 11.20 32.64 9.32
CA GLY A 546 12.40 32.39 8.51
C GLY A 546 12.11 31.81 7.12
N GLU A 547 12.83 30.74 6.74
CA GLU A 547 12.67 30.09 5.43
C GLU A 547 11.31 29.40 5.25
N GLU A 548 10.58 29.04 6.32
CA GLU A 548 9.22 28.50 6.20
C GLU A 548 8.25 29.59 5.77
N LEU A 549 8.29 30.74 6.43
CA LEU A 549 7.49 31.91 6.09
C LEU A 549 7.80 32.40 4.67
N LYS A 550 9.09 32.48 4.31
CA LYS A 550 9.54 32.82 2.95
C LYS A 550 9.02 31.82 1.91
N THR A 551 9.12 30.51 2.16
CA THR A 551 8.58 29.47 1.28
C THR A 551 7.06 29.61 1.12
N PHE A 552 6.34 29.95 2.19
CA PHE A 552 4.91 30.23 2.11
C PHE A 552 4.58 31.51 1.34
N LYS A 553 5.35 32.60 1.51
CA LYS A 553 5.19 33.84 0.74
C LYS A 553 5.41 33.59 -0.77
N ASP A 554 6.49 32.91 -1.13
CA ASP A 554 6.78 32.55 -2.53
C ASP A 554 5.68 31.64 -3.11
N PHE A 555 5.19 30.66 -2.33
CA PHE A 555 4.10 29.78 -2.74
C PHE A 555 2.78 30.56 -2.98
N VAL A 556 2.38 31.43 -2.04
CA VAL A 556 1.18 32.26 -2.19
C VAL A 556 1.32 33.21 -3.39
N THR A 557 2.50 33.80 -3.62
CA THR A 557 2.80 34.63 -4.80
C THR A 557 2.55 33.86 -6.10
N VAL A 558 3.13 32.66 -6.23
CA VAL A 558 3.00 31.81 -7.42
C VAL A 558 1.53 31.43 -7.68
N ILE A 559 0.78 30.99 -6.66
CA ILE A 559 -0.64 30.63 -6.86
C ILE A 559 -1.53 31.85 -7.13
N ALA A 560 -1.34 32.99 -6.44
CA ALA A 560 -2.19 34.16 -6.64
C ALA A 560 -2.09 34.73 -8.07
N LYS A 561 -0.91 34.62 -8.72
CA LYS A 561 -0.70 35.07 -10.10
C LYS A 561 -1.10 34.04 -11.17
N LEU A 562 -0.86 32.74 -10.91
CA LEU A 562 -0.96 31.70 -11.93
C LEU A 562 -2.19 30.78 -11.79
N PHE A 563 -2.81 30.68 -10.62
CA PHE A 563 -3.95 29.78 -10.41
C PHE A 563 -5.17 30.19 -11.26
N PRO A 564 -5.66 29.33 -12.18
CA PRO A 564 -6.75 29.66 -13.10
C PRO A 564 -8.13 29.51 -12.44
N GLY A 565 -8.25 29.95 -11.19
CA GLY A 565 -9.40 29.71 -10.32
C GLY A 565 -10.64 30.55 -10.64
N ARG A 566 -11.73 30.26 -9.92
CA ARG A 566 -12.90 31.14 -9.90
C ARG A 566 -12.54 32.51 -9.28
N PRO A 567 -13.18 33.63 -9.69
CA PRO A 567 -12.85 34.96 -9.15
C PRO A 567 -12.90 35.08 -7.63
N SER A 568 -13.78 34.33 -6.95
CA SER A 568 -13.87 34.26 -5.49
C SER A 568 -12.65 33.63 -4.81
N VAL A 569 -12.01 32.66 -5.48
CA VAL A 569 -10.81 31.99 -5.00
C VAL A 569 -9.56 32.79 -5.38
N VAL A 570 -9.49 33.31 -6.61
CA VAL A 570 -8.40 34.20 -7.02
C VAL A 570 -8.34 35.43 -6.11
N LYS A 571 -9.48 36.07 -5.78
CA LYS A 571 -9.45 37.24 -4.89
C LYS A 571 -9.04 36.89 -3.45
N LEU A 572 -9.39 35.70 -2.95
CA LEU A 572 -8.89 35.21 -1.67
C LEU A 572 -7.36 35.04 -1.68
N LEU A 573 -6.80 34.50 -2.76
CA LEU A 573 -5.34 34.33 -2.92
C LEU A 573 -4.61 35.68 -3.08
N GLU A 574 -5.18 36.61 -3.85
CA GLU A 574 -4.67 37.99 -3.94
C GLU A 574 -4.65 38.68 -2.58
N THR A 575 -5.73 38.61 -1.80
CA THR A 575 -5.79 39.29 -0.50
C THR A 575 -4.96 38.58 0.58
N LEU A 576 -4.72 37.27 0.47
CA LEU A 576 -3.69 36.59 1.25
C LEU A 576 -2.28 37.07 0.87
N LEU A 577 -1.99 37.28 -0.42
CA LEU A 577 -0.72 37.84 -0.89
C LEU A 577 -0.52 39.30 -0.41
N GLU A 578 -1.53 40.15 -0.60
CA GLU A 578 -1.56 41.55 -0.13
C GLU A 578 -1.24 41.62 1.38
N TRP A 579 -1.87 40.76 2.19
CA TRP A 579 -1.65 40.67 3.63
C TRP A 579 -0.24 40.18 4.00
N LEU A 580 0.27 39.13 3.33
CA LEU A 580 1.62 38.58 3.56
C LEU A 580 2.75 39.54 3.17
N VAL A 581 2.53 40.43 2.20
CA VAL A 581 3.55 41.38 1.70
C VAL A 581 3.46 42.73 2.41
N SER A 582 2.26 43.22 2.75
CA SER A 582 2.07 44.50 3.44
C SER A 582 2.55 44.52 4.90
N LEU A 583 2.71 43.35 5.52
CA LEU A 583 3.12 43.23 6.91
C LEU A 583 4.61 42.79 7.01
N PRO A 584 5.50 43.62 7.60
CA PRO A 584 6.90 43.26 7.86
C PRO A 584 7.04 42.34 9.08
N LEU A 585 6.18 41.33 9.16
CA LEU A 585 6.22 40.29 10.20
C LEU A 585 7.26 39.24 9.81
N GLU A 586 8.27 39.07 10.66
CA GLU A 586 9.26 37.97 10.59
C GLU A 586 8.64 36.62 11.03
N ARG A 587 7.51 36.68 11.73
CA ARG A 587 6.85 35.56 12.41
C ARG A 587 5.32 35.70 12.30
N ILE A 588 4.62 34.68 11.79
CA ILE A 588 3.17 34.69 11.58
C ILE A 588 2.52 33.43 12.19
N PRO A 589 1.65 33.55 13.23
CA PRO A 589 0.90 32.42 13.76
C PRO A 589 -0.06 31.82 12.73
N TYR A 590 -0.18 30.49 12.67
CA TYR A 590 -1.03 29.81 11.69
C TYR A 590 -2.50 30.25 11.76
N ASP A 591 -3.05 30.41 12.97
CA ASP A 591 -4.46 30.76 13.12
C ASP A 591 -4.80 32.15 12.50
N ALA A 592 -3.83 33.06 12.35
CA ALA A 592 -4.04 34.34 11.65
C ALA A 592 -4.21 34.15 10.13
N ILE A 593 -3.52 33.17 9.54
CA ILE A 593 -3.71 32.76 8.14
C ILE A 593 -5.06 32.05 7.99
N LEU A 594 -5.38 31.14 8.91
CA LEU A 594 -6.65 30.41 8.90
C LEU A 594 -7.87 31.33 9.05
N ASP A 595 -7.78 32.39 9.85
CA ASP A 595 -8.84 33.39 10.01
C ASP A 595 -9.15 34.15 8.72
N LEU A 596 -8.14 34.39 7.88
CA LEU A 596 -8.28 34.99 6.56
C LEU A 596 -8.82 33.97 5.53
N VAL A 597 -8.26 32.74 5.50
CA VAL A 597 -8.67 31.65 4.59
C VAL A 597 -10.11 31.19 4.84
N ASN A 598 -10.54 31.15 6.11
CA ASN A 598 -11.93 30.88 6.49
C ASN A 598 -12.83 32.12 6.42
N ASN A 599 -12.30 33.27 6.01
CA ASN A 599 -13.01 34.54 5.90
C ASN A 599 -13.85 34.87 7.16
N LYS A 600 -13.23 34.76 8.35
CA LYS A 600 -13.90 35.09 9.62
C LYS A 600 -14.36 36.56 9.68
N MET A 601 -13.73 37.43 8.89
CA MET A 601 -14.11 38.83 8.67
C MET A 601 -15.37 39.02 7.80
N ARG A 602 -15.94 37.95 7.22
CA ARG A 602 -17.18 37.94 6.42
C ARG A 602 -17.18 38.88 5.20
N ILE A 603 -16.02 39.05 4.58
CA ILE A 603 -15.84 39.86 3.37
C ILE A 603 -16.52 39.13 2.20
N SER A 604 -17.64 39.66 1.74
CA SER A 604 -18.47 38.97 0.73
C SER A 604 -17.70 38.71 -0.57
N GLY A 605 -17.85 37.51 -1.12
CA GLY A 605 -17.21 37.11 -2.38
C GLY A 605 -15.86 36.39 -2.23
N MET A 606 -15.16 36.49 -1.09
CA MET A 606 -13.95 35.68 -0.85
C MET A 606 -14.31 34.35 -0.17
N PHE A 607 -14.20 33.23 -0.88
CA PHE A 607 -14.35 31.91 -0.29
C PHE A 607 -13.70 30.81 -1.13
N LEU A 608 -12.98 29.93 -0.44
CA LEU A 608 -12.60 28.59 -0.89
C LEU A 608 -13.63 27.60 -0.32
N SER A 609 -13.86 26.46 -0.98
CA SER A 609 -14.87 25.48 -0.53
C SER A 609 -14.66 25.06 0.94
N ASP A 610 -15.78 24.90 1.66
CA ASP A 610 -15.86 24.38 3.02
C ASP A 610 -15.66 22.87 3.09
N ARG A 611 -15.65 22.15 1.96
CA ARG A 611 -15.57 20.69 1.90
C ARG A 611 -14.47 20.23 0.95
N LEU A 612 -13.73 19.22 1.36
CA LEU A 612 -12.87 18.46 0.47
C LEU A 612 -13.75 17.60 -0.47
N GLN A 613 -13.54 17.71 -1.78
CA GLN A 613 -14.25 16.91 -2.78
C GLN A 613 -13.34 16.58 -3.97
N TRP A 614 -13.05 15.29 -4.15
CA TRP A 614 -12.32 14.80 -5.31
C TRP A 614 -13.27 14.41 -6.45
N VAL A 615 -12.83 14.56 -7.70
CA VAL A 615 -13.49 14.08 -8.93
C VAL A 615 -12.45 13.40 -9.81
N GLY A 616 -11.65 14.17 -10.55
CA GLY A 616 -10.56 13.66 -11.37
C GLY A 616 -9.48 12.99 -10.53
N CYS A 617 -9.35 13.36 -9.26
CA CYS A 617 -8.49 12.72 -8.27
C CYS A 617 -9.21 11.77 -7.28
N GLN A 618 -10.48 11.41 -7.53
CA GLN A 618 -11.18 10.41 -6.70
C GLN A 618 -10.51 9.03 -6.84
N GLY A 619 -10.12 8.42 -5.71
CA GLY A 619 -9.65 7.05 -5.67
C GLY A 619 -10.78 6.02 -5.74
N SER A 620 -10.45 4.77 -6.07
CA SER A 620 -11.36 3.63 -5.83
C SER A 620 -11.68 3.43 -4.35
N ARG A 621 -10.80 3.90 -3.47
CA ARG A 621 -10.91 3.91 -2.01
C ARG A 621 -10.58 5.30 -1.46
N PRO A 622 -11.06 5.67 -0.25
CA PRO A 622 -10.76 6.97 0.37
C PRO A 622 -9.26 7.21 0.61
N GLU A 623 -8.49 6.14 0.83
CA GLU A 623 -7.06 6.21 1.09
C GLU A 623 -6.22 6.45 -0.19
N LEU A 624 -6.84 6.46 -1.38
CA LEU A 624 -6.12 6.43 -2.66
C LEU A 624 -6.30 7.73 -3.47
N ARG A 625 -5.25 8.07 -4.21
CA ARG A 625 -5.13 9.23 -5.13
C ARG A 625 -5.23 10.60 -4.44
N GLY A 626 -6.44 11.02 -4.05
CA GLY A 626 -6.79 12.20 -3.25
C GLY A 626 -5.85 13.41 -3.38
N TYR A 627 -5.39 13.91 -2.24
CA TYR A 627 -4.56 15.12 -2.15
C TYR A 627 -3.27 15.05 -2.99
N PRO A 628 -2.44 13.98 -2.95
CA PRO A 628 -1.26 13.85 -3.82
C PRO A 628 -1.56 14.03 -5.32
N CYS A 629 -2.67 13.46 -5.81
CA CYS A 629 -3.10 13.65 -7.19
C CYS A 629 -3.45 15.12 -7.47
N SER A 630 -4.15 15.79 -6.55
CA SER A 630 -4.49 17.22 -6.70
C SER A 630 -3.25 18.12 -6.68
N LEU A 631 -2.23 17.78 -5.88
CA LEU A 631 -1.00 18.54 -5.75
C LEU A 631 -0.13 18.45 -7.01
N TRP A 632 0.00 17.26 -7.61
CA TRP A 632 0.61 17.11 -8.94
C TRP A 632 -0.17 17.90 -9.99
N THR A 633 -1.50 17.76 -10.01
CA THR A 633 -2.38 18.46 -10.96
C THR A 633 -2.26 19.98 -10.84
N LEU A 634 -2.14 20.50 -9.61
CA LEU A 634 -1.89 21.91 -9.33
C LEU A 634 -0.55 22.37 -9.89
N PHE A 635 0.57 21.70 -9.60
CA PHE A 635 1.88 22.15 -10.08
C PHE A 635 2.05 22.01 -11.61
N HIS A 636 1.50 20.97 -12.24
CA HIS A 636 1.42 20.90 -13.72
C HIS A 636 0.56 22.02 -14.30
N THR A 637 -0.52 22.42 -13.61
CA THR A 637 -1.31 23.59 -14.01
C THR A 637 -0.50 24.89 -13.87
N LEU A 638 0.25 25.07 -12.77
CA LEU A 638 1.04 26.29 -12.52
C LEU A 638 2.20 26.44 -13.52
N THR A 639 2.94 25.38 -13.87
CA THR A 639 4.01 25.46 -14.89
C THR A 639 3.43 25.78 -16.27
N VAL A 640 2.31 25.15 -16.65
CA VAL A 640 1.62 25.44 -17.92
C VAL A 640 1.03 26.84 -17.94
N GLN A 641 0.53 27.37 -16.82
CA GLN A 641 0.02 28.75 -16.72
C GLN A 641 1.15 29.78 -16.85
N ALA A 642 2.32 29.55 -16.25
CA ALA A 642 3.49 30.39 -16.47
C ALA A 642 3.92 30.38 -17.94
N ALA A 643 3.99 29.20 -18.57
CA ALA A 643 4.35 29.05 -19.98
C ALA A 643 3.36 29.68 -20.99
N HIS A 644 2.12 29.98 -20.57
CA HIS A 644 1.15 30.75 -21.37
C HIS A 644 1.11 32.25 -21.03
N ARG A 645 1.60 32.65 -19.85
CA ARG A 645 1.54 34.02 -19.31
C ARG A 645 2.88 34.37 -18.65
N PRO A 646 3.98 34.53 -19.41
CA PRO A 646 5.31 34.77 -18.85
C PRO A 646 5.35 36.02 -17.96
N ASP A 647 4.64 37.08 -18.34
CA ASP A 647 4.58 38.34 -17.61
C ASP A 647 3.75 38.27 -16.31
N ALA A 648 3.08 37.16 -16.00
CA ALA A 648 2.20 37.06 -14.83
C ALA A 648 2.94 37.15 -13.49
N LEU A 649 4.25 36.84 -13.46
CA LEU A 649 5.11 36.99 -12.28
C LEU A 649 5.87 38.33 -12.24
N ALA A 650 5.60 39.25 -13.18
CA ALA A 650 6.25 40.57 -13.21
C ALA A 650 5.97 41.38 -11.92
N ASN A 651 7.01 41.98 -11.35
CA ASN A 651 6.99 42.78 -10.11
C ASN A 651 6.61 41.95 -8.85
N THR A 652 7.17 40.74 -8.73
CA THR A 652 7.00 39.84 -7.57
C THR A 652 8.32 39.33 -6.96
N GLY A 653 9.50 39.67 -7.51
CA GLY A 653 10.78 39.10 -7.10
C GLY A 653 11.04 37.67 -7.61
N LEU A 654 10.19 37.19 -8.53
CA LEU A 654 10.25 35.89 -9.22
C LEU A 654 10.16 36.07 -10.75
N GLU A 655 10.57 37.25 -11.25
CA GLU A 655 10.60 37.61 -12.66
C GLU A 655 11.68 36.83 -13.42
N GLU A 656 11.42 36.52 -14.69
CA GLU A 656 12.35 35.92 -15.65
C GLU A 656 12.98 34.56 -15.26
N ASP A 657 12.81 34.06 -14.03
CA ASP A 657 13.29 32.76 -13.59
C ASP A 657 12.40 31.62 -14.15
N PRO A 658 12.90 30.79 -15.09
CA PRO A 658 12.14 29.64 -15.58
C PRO A 658 11.93 28.57 -14.49
N LEU A 659 12.65 28.66 -13.38
CA LEU A 659 12.53 27.77 -12.23
C LEU A 659 11.56 28.26 -11.15
N ALA A 660 10.97 29.46 -11.25
CA ALA A 660 10.19 30.07 -10.17
C ALA A 660 9.11 29.14 -9.61
N VAL A 661 8.33 28.49 -10.48
CA VAL A 661 7.30 27.51 -10.09
C VAL A 661 7.91 26.24 -9.48
N LEU A 662 9.01 25.72 -10.06
CA LEU A 662 9.60 24.44 -9.67
C LEU A 662 10.43 24.51 -8.38
N GLN A 663 11.17 25.60 -8.14
CA GLN A 663 11.87 25.82 -6.88
C GLN A 663 10.89 26.16 -5.75
N THR A 664 9.76 26.78 -6.08
CA THR A 664 8.65 26.99 -5.13
C THR A 664 7.95 25.67 -4.80
N MET A 665 7.69 24.80 -5.79
CA MET A 665 7.24 23.43 -5.58
C MET A 665 8.21 22.62 -4.71
N ARG A 666 9.51 22.65 -5.03
CA ARG A 666 10.57 21.95 -4.30
C ARG A 666 10.66 22.38 -2.85
N ARG A 667 10.67 23.69 -2.57
CA ARG A 667 10.71 24.23 -1.20
C ARG A 667 9.41 23.90 -0.46
N TYR A 668 8.25 24.08 -1.08
CA TYR A 668 6.97 23.68 -0.49
C TYR A 668 6.95 22.19 -0.11
N ILE A 669 7.43 21.31 -0.98
CA ILE A 669 7.52 19.86 -0.72
C ILE A 669 8.56 19.52 0.35
N GLY A 670 9.68 20.25 0.42
CA GLY A 670 10.71 20.07 1.44
C GLY A 670 10.33 20.58 2.83
N THR A 671 9.43 21.56 2.93
CA THR A 671 9.00 22.19 4.19
C THR A 671 7.65 21.65 4.70
N PHE A 672 6.63 21.60 3.84
CA PHE A 672 5.23 21.46 4.28
C PHE A 672 4.57 20.12 3.89
N PHE A 673 5.09 19.37 2.92
CA PHE A 673 4.40 18.18 2.41
C PHE A 673 4.57 16.98 3.35
N GLY A 674 3.46 16.52 3.95
CA GLY A 674 3.49 15.59 5.08
C GLY A 674 4.10 14.21 4.78
N CYS A 675 4.14 13.76 3.53
CA CYS A 675 4.88 12.55 3.17
C CYS A 675 6.38 12.84 3.04
N GLN A 676 7.11 12.83 4.16
CA GLN A 676 8.56 13.12 4.20
C GLN A 676 9.37 12.23 3.23
N GLU A 677 9.04 10.94 3.14
CA GLU A 677 9.70 10.00 2.23
C GLU A 677 9.38 10.30 0.75
N CYS A 678 8.19 10.83 0.44
CA CYS A 678 7.87 11.33 -0.89
C CYS A 678 8.67 12.60 -1.20
N GLY A 679 8.81 13.49 -0.22
CA GLY A 679 9.59 14.73 -0.31
C GLY A 679 11.08 14.48 -0.53
N ARG A 680 11.68 13.51 0.19
CA ARG A 680 13.06 13.05 -0.02
C ARG A 680 13.30 12.62 -1.46
N HIS A 681 12.42 11.75 -1.99
CA HIS A 681 12.50 11.30 -3.38
C HIS A 681 12.32 12.44 -4.40
N PHE A 682 11.50 13.46 -4.11
CA PHE A 682 11.36 14.63 -4.98
C PHE A 682 12.62 15.51 -4.96
N GLU A 683 13.18 15.75 -3.77
CA GLU A 683 14.42 16.51 -3.58
C GLU A 683 15.62 15.83 -4.25
N GLU A 684 15.68 14.50 -4.30
CA GLU A 684 16.70 13.75 -5.02
C GLU A 684 16.60 13.97 -6.54
N MET A 685 15.41 13.82 -7.13
CA MET A 685 15.17 14.13 -8.54
C MET A 685 15.45 15.62 -8.87
N ALA A 686 15.18 16.53 -7.93
CA ALA A 686 15.48 17.95 -8.07
C ALA A 686 16.99 18.22 -8.08
N LYS A 687 17.75 17.67 -7.12
CA LYS A 687 19.22 17.77 -7.06
C LYS A 687 19.90 17.26 -8.33
N GLU A 688 19.39 16.18 -8.89
CA GLU A 688 19.93 15.51 -10.09
C GLU A 688 19.90 16.41 -11.33
N SER A 689 18.81 17.17 -11.55
CA SER A 689 18.53 17.73 -12.88
C SER A 689 17.78 19.07 -12.92
N LEU A 690 17.20 19.56 -11.81
CA LEU A 690 16.41 20.80 -11.83
C LEU A 690 17.26 22.01 -12.24
N SER A 691 18.52 22.04 -11.81
CA SER A 691 19.50 23.08 -12.15
C SER A 691 19.85 23.18 -13.65
N GLN A 692 19.35 22.26 -14.49
CA GLN A 692 19.59 22.22 -15.93
C GLN A 692 18.50 22.93 -16.75
N VAL A 693 17.31 23.19 -16.17
CA VAL A 693 16.18 23.86 -16.85
C VAL A 693 16.50 25.33 -17.17
N ARG A 694 16.21 25.78 -18.39
CA ARG A 694 16.50 27.14 -18.89
C ARG A 694 15.30 27.87 -19.52
N SER A 695 14.14 27.23 -19.64
CA SER A 695 12.92 27.87 -20.15
C SER A 695 11.66 27.34 -19.46
N LEU A 696 10.56 28.10 -19.54
CA LEU A 696 9.26 27.70 -18.99
C LEU A 696 8.73 26.40 -19.66
N ASP A 697 9.02 26.20 -20.93
CA ASP A 697 8.64 24.98 -21.67
C ASP A 697 9.47 23.77 -21.23
N GLN A 698 10.76 23.95 -20.93
CA GLN A 698 11.57 22.93 -20.27
C GLN A 698 11.10 22.68 -18.83
N ALA A 699 10.55 23.67 -18.12
CA ALA A 699 9.99 23.48 -16.78
C ALA A 699 8.74 22.59 -16.79
N VAL A 700 7.87 22.76 -17.81
CA VAL A 700 6.72 21.87 -18.07
C VAL A 700 7.18 20.45 -18.39
N LEU A 701 8.14 20.27 -19.31
CA LEU A 701 8.68 18.95 -19.66
C LEU A 701 9.44 18.27 -18.52
N TRP A 702 10.22 19.02 -17.73
CA TRP A 702 10.96 18.47 -16.58
C TRP A 702 10.02 17.88 -15.54
N LEU A 703 8.96 18.63 -15.19
CA LEU A 703 7.99 18.17 -14.20
C LEU A 703 7.20 16.95 -14.70
N TRP A 704 6.85 16.92 -15.98
CA TRP A 704 6.24 15.77 -16.64
C TRP A 704 7.15 14.53 -16.62
N SER A 705 8.42 14.67 -17.01
CA SER A 705 9.40 13.58 -17.02
C SER A 705 9.63 13.01 -15.61
N LYS A 706 9.82 13.87 -14.59
CA LYS A 706 9.95 13.41 -13.20
C LYS A 706 8.67 12.82 -12.63
N HIS A 707 7.48 13.28 -13.04
CA HIS A 707 6.22 12.61 -12.67
C HIS A 707 6.13 11.20 -13.29
N ASN A 708 6.59 11.01 -14.54
CA ASN A 708 6.65 9.69 -15.18
C ASN A 708 7.69 8.74 -14.56
N GLN A 709 8.80 9.27 -14.04
CA GLN A 709 9.77 8.49 -13.25
C GLN A 709 9.15 8.05 -11.91
N VAL A 710 8.34 8.91 -11.27
CA VAL A 710 7.55 8.53 -10.08
C VAL A 710 6.48 7.48 -10.42
N ASN A 711 5.79 7.59 -11.56
CA ASN A 711 4.84 6.57 -12.02
C ASN A 711 5.55 5.21 -12.16
N SER A 712 6.66 5.15 -12.90
CA SER A 712 7.42 3.90 -13.11
C SER A 712 7.94 3.26 -11.82
N ARG A 713 8.22 4.05 -10.77
CA ARG A 713 8.64 3.55 -9.45
C ARG A 713 7.46 3.07 -8.59
N LEU A 714 6.24 3.50 -8.89
CA LEU A 714 5.04 3.20 -8.11
C LEU A 714 4.12 2.16 -8.77
N THR A 715 4.42 1.71 -9.99
CA THR A 715 3.77 0.54 -10.62
C THR A 715 3.94 -0.70 -9.72
N GLY A 716 2.84 -1.38 -9.38
CA GLY A 716 2.81 -2.54 -8.49
C GLY A 716 3.01 -2.24 -7.00
N ALA A 717 3.08 -0.97 -6.58
CA ALA A 717 3.21 -0.61 -5.17
C ALA A 717 1.86 -0.69 -4.43
N LEU A 718 1.88 -0.95 -3.12
CA LEU A 718 0.66 -0.98 -2.28
C LEU A 718 -0.15 0.34 -2.27
N SER A 719 0.45 1.45 -2.71
CA SER A 719 -0.18 2.77 -2.88
C SER A 719 -0.64 3.06 -4.32
N GLU A 720 -0.60 2.07 -5.20
CA GLU A 720 -1.25 2.08 -6.51
C GLU A 720 -2.75 1.84 -6.35
N ASP A 721 -3.55 2.44 -7.23
CA ASP A 721 -4.99 2.25 -7.27
C ASP A 721 -5.31 1.31 -8.43
N SER A 722 -5.98 0.19 -8.17
CA SER A 722 -6.29 -0.82 -9.19
C SER A 722 -7.15 -0.28 -10.33
N ARG A 723 -7.94 0.79 -10.10
CA ARG A 723 -8.70 1.49 -11.15
C ARG A 723 -7.89 2.55 -11.90
N PHE A 724 -6.69 2.89 -11.40
CA PHE A 724 -5.80 3.91 -11.96
C PHE A 724 -4.32 3.49 -11.85
N PRO A 725 -3.91 2.40 -12.53
CA PRO A 725 -2.53 1.92 -12.54
C PRO A 725 -1.56 2.96 -13.10
N LYS A 726 -0.30 2.90 -12.64
CA LYS A 726 0.78 3.82 -12.98
C LYS A 726 1.36 3.50 -14.37
N ALA A 727 0.66 4.00 -15.39
CA ALA A 727 1.18 4.05 -16.74
C ALA A 727 2.19 5.20 -16.94
N GLN A 728 3.01 5.07 -17.97
CA GLN A 728 3.68 6.21 -18.59
C GLN A 728 2.63 7.12 -19.24
N TRP A 729 2.62 8.41 -18.92
CA TRP A 729 1.54 9.34 -19.24
C TRP A 729 2.03 10.54 -20.08
N PRO A 730 1.27 11.09 -21.04
CA PRO A 730 -0.02 10.62 -21.53
C PRO A 730 0.07 9.20 -22.08
N THR A 731 -1.05 8.49 -22.03
CA THR A 731 -1.20 7.18 -22.64
C THR A 731 -1.55 7.32 -24.13
N PRO A 732 -1.33 6.30 -24.97
CA PRO A 732 -1.54 6.40 -26.42
C PRO A 732 -2.98 6.74 -26.84
N ASP A 733 -3.98 6.45 -26.00
CA ASP A 733 -5.38 6.85 -26.20
C ASP A 733 -5.63 8.35 -25.94
N LEU A 734 -4.87 8.97 -25.02
CA LEU A 734 -4.95 10.40 -24.71
C LEU A 734 -4.12 11.27 -25.67
N CYS A 735 -2.98 10.75 -26.16
CA CYS A 735 -2.14 11.46 -27.12
C CYS A 735 -1.39 10.50 -28.06
N PRO A 736 -2.02 9.96 -29.12
CA PRO A 736 -1.34 9.06 -30.06
C PRO A 736 -0.05 9.68 -30.63
N ALA A 737 -0.09 10.98 -30.96
CA ALA A 737 1.03 11.72 -31.53
C ALA A 737 2.18 12.02 -30.53
N CYS A 738 2.03 11.71 -29.24
CA CYS A 738 3.10 11.86 -28.25
C CYS A 738 4.09 10.67 -28.28
N HIS A 739 3.71 9.55 -28.89
CA HIS A 739 4.49 8.31 -28.91
C HIS A 739 5.05 8.05 -30.32
N GLU A 740 6.33 7.67 -30.38
CA GLU A 740 7.01 7.16 -31.56
C GLU A 740 7.63 5.78 -31.26
N GLU A 741 7.93 5.02 -32.30
CA GLU A 741 8.73 3.80 -32.22
C GLU A 741 10.02 4.01 -33.02
N ARG A 742 11.17 3.75 -32.41
CA ARG A 742 12.48 3.80 -33.06
C ARG A 742 13.23 2.53 -32.72
N ASP A 743 13.63 1.79 -33.74
CA ASP A 743 14.38 0.53 -33.62
C ASP A 743 13.71 -0.50 -32.68
N GLY A 744 12.37 -0.55 -32.71
CA GLY A 744 11.55 -1.43 -31.85
C GLY A 744 11.34 -0.93 -30.42
N LEU A 745 11.89 0.22 -30.05
CA LEU A 745 11.78 0.84 -28.72
C LEU A 745 10.82 2.04 -28.75
N HIS A 746 10.05 2.21 -27.68
CA HIS A 746 9.19 3.40 -27.50
C HIS A 746 10.05 4.65 -27.25
N VAL A 747 9.73 5.74 -27.95
CA VAL A 747 10.36 7.06 -27.81
C VAL A 747 9.26 8.11 -27.65
N TRP A 748 9.51 9.13 -26.84
CA TRP A 748 8.61 10.28 -26.72
C TRP A 748 8.90 11.33 -27.79
N ASN A 749 7.86 11.85 -28.45
CA ASN A 749 7.97 13.09 -29.20
C ASN A 749 7.71 14.28 -28.24
N GLU A 750 8.78 14.89 -27.73
CA GLU A 750 8.68 15.93 -26.69
C GLU A 750 7.93 17.18 -27.15
N ASP A 751 8.02 17.57 -28.43
CA ASP A 751 7.24 18.70 -28.98
C ASP A 751 5.72 18.43 -28.93
N ARG A 752 5.33 17.19 -29.23
CA ARG A 752 3.92 16.75 -29.18
C ARG A 752 3.44 16.55 -27.74
N VAL A 753 4.30 16.05 -26.85
CA VAL A 753 4.06 16.00 -25.40
C VAL A 753 3.84 17.41 -24.85
N LEU A 754 4.75 18.36 -25.10
CA LEU A 754 4.63 19.76 -24.68
C LEU A 754 3.33 20.40 -25.23
N SER A 755 3.03 20.16 -26.51
CA SER A 755 1.78 20.59 -27.15
C SER A 755 0.52 19.94 -26.55
N PHE A 756 0.62 18.74 -25.99
CA PHE A 756 -0.46 18.08 -25.26
C PHE A 756 -0.59 18.65 -23.84
N LEU A 757 0.50 18.72 -23.07
CA LEU A 757 0.55 19.25 -21.70
C LEU A 757 -0.01 20.67 -21.64
N LYS A 758 0.45 21.55 -22.56
CA LYS A 758 -0.05 22.92 -22.67
C LYS A 758 -1.56 22.97 -22.88
N ARG A 759 -2.15 22.08 -23.68
CA ARG A 759 -3.60 22.04 -23.90
C ARG A 759 -4.37 21.37 -22.75
N HIS A 760 -3.84 20.31 -22.16
CA HIS A 760 -4.50 19.54 -21.10
C HIS A 760 -4.65 20.34 -19.81
N TYR A 761 -3.63 21.13 -19.44
CA TYR A 761 -3.63 21.98 -18.25
C TYR A 761 -3.95 23.47 -18.55
N ALA A 762 -4.35 23.82 -19.78
CA ALA A 762 -4.84 25.16 -20.10
C ALA A 762 -6.20 25.42 -19.43
N GLY A 763 -6.45 26.68 -19.04
CA GLY A 763 -7.71 27.11 -18.43
C GLY A 763 -8.98 26.61 -19.15
N PRO A 764 -9.10 26.71 -20.49
CA PRO A 764 -10.24 26.19 -21.24
C PRO A 764 -10.47 24.66 -21.17
N ASN A 765 -9.50 23.86 -20.69
CA ASN A 765 -9.68 22.43 -20.48
C ASN A 765 -10.05 22.08 -19.02
N ILE A 766 -10.00 23.04 -18.10
CA ILE A 766 -10.38 22.85 -16.69
C ILE A 766 -11.91 22.93 -16.58
N SER A 767 -12.53 21.82 -16.20
CA SER A 767 -13.98 21.72 -16.08
C SER A 767 -14.48 22.37 -14.79
N PRO A 768 -15.52 23.23 -14.85
CA PRO A 768 -16.24 23.72 -13.68
C PRO A 768 -17.30 22.73 -13.18
N LYS A 769 -17.47 21.57 -13.83
CA LYS A 769 -18.43 20.53 -13.40
C LYS A 769 -18.13 20.12 -11.94
N TYR A 770 -19.18 19.96 -11.14
CA TYR A 770 -19.14 19.68 -9.71
C TYR A 770 -18.60 20.81 -8.80
N ALA A 771 -18.13 21.95 -9.32
CA ALA A 771 -17.83 23.10 -8.48
C ALA A 771 -19.13 23.79 -8.02
N SER A 772 -19.33 23.92 -6.70
CA SER A 772 -20.53 24.51 -6.09
C SER A 772 -20.79 25.92 -6.63
N GLY A 773 -21.86 26.06 -7.43
CA GLY A 773 -22.16 27.28 -8.20
C GLY A 773 -23.11 27.04 -9.38
N THR A 774 -23.25 25.80 -9.86
CA THR A 774 -24.36 25.39 -10.74
C THR A 774 -25.49 24.80 -9.91
N SER A 775 -26.66 25.44 -9.94
CA SER A 775 -27.88 24.85 -9.37
C SER A 775 -28.39 23.75 -10.30
N PRO A 776 -28.87 22.61 -9.78
CA PRO A 776 -29.57 21.64 -10.62
C PRO A 776 -30.95 22.21 -10.98
N GLU A 777 -31.17 22.49 -12.27
CA GLU A 777 -32.54 22.71 -12.75
C GLU A 777 -33.33 21.41 -12.53
N THR A 778 -34.50 21.55 -11.91
CA THR A 778 -35.35 20.42 -11.53
C THR A 778 -36.15 19.95 -12.74
N GLY A 779 -36.22 18.63 -12.94
CA GLY A 779 -36.94 18.05 -14.09
C GLY A 779 -38.43 18.36 -14.05
N GLY A 780 -38.90 19.18 -14.99
CA GLY A 780 -40.31 19.36 -15.32
C GLY A 780 -40.70 18.47 -16.52
N ALA A 781 -41.90 17.88 -16.47
CA ALA A 781 -42.41 17.06 -17.56
C ALA A 781 -42.98 17.89 -18.73
N ALA A 782 -43.15 17.26 -19.90
CA ALA A 782 -44.03 17.75 -20.96
C ALA A 782 -45.51 17.70 -20.49
N GLU A 783 -46.51 18.35 -21.10
CA GLU A 783 -46.73 18.84 -22.49
C GLU A 783 -47.55 20.17 -22.47
N PRO A 784 -48.32 20.58 -23.51
CA PRO A 784 -48.01 20.86 -24.93
C PRO A 784 -48.28 22.34 -25.33
N ALA A 785 -47.90 22.75 -26.55
CA ALA A 785 -48.19 24.08 -27.12
C ALA A 785 -49.49 24.12 -27.96
N PRO A 786 -50.18 25.29 -28.07
CA PRO A 786 -50.28 26.03 -29.36
C PRO A 786 -50.51 27.58 -29.20
N PRO A 787 -50.84 28.39 -30.24
CA PRO A 787 -50.05 28.65 -31.47
C PRO A 787 -49.98 30.16 -31.91
N GLY A 788 -49.02 30.50 -32.79
CA GLY A 788 -49.01 31.72 -33.65
C GLY A 788 -48.34 32.99 -33.08
N ASN A 789 -47.84 33.96 -33.86
CA ASN A 789 -47.87 34.09 -35.34
C ASN A 789 -46.74 35.04 -35.86
N GLN A 790 -46.16 34.74 -37.04
CA GLN A 790 -45.48 35.60 -38.07
C GLN A 790 -44.84 36.96 -37.63
N GLY A 791 -43.53 37.26 -37.78
CA GLY A 791 -42.72 37.45 -39.03
C GLY A 791 -42.59 38.96 -39.39
N PRO A 792 -41.64 39.49 -40.24
CA PRO A 792 -40.47 38.95 -40.96
C PRO A 792 -39.12 39.68 -40.60
N PRO A 793 -37.97 39.53 -41.33
CA PRO A 793 -36.63 39.99 -40.89
C PRO A 793 -36.01 41.21 -41.68
N PRO A 794 -34.66 41.39 -41.84
CA PRO A 794 -33.90 42.61 -41.46
C PRO A 794 -33.54 43.56 -42.63
N PRO A 795 -32.71 44.61 -42.40
CA PRO A 795 -31.37 44.60 -43.05
C PRO A 795 -30.22 45.30 -42.26
N SER A 796 -29.04 45.38 -42.88
CA SER A 796 -27.75 45.85 -42.33
C SER A 796 -27.14 47.06 -43.07
N ASN A 797 -26.44 47.95 -42.35
CA ASN A 797 -25.19 48.68 -42.74
C ASN A 797 -24.79 49.63 -41.57
N ARG A 798 -23.52 49.82 -41.17
CA ARG A 798 -22.29 50.34 -41.84
C ARG A 798 -22.21 51.88 -41.96
N ASP A 799 -21.13 52.41 -41.36
CA ASP A 799 -20.32 53.58 -41.72
C ASP A 799 -20.97 54.97 -41.92
N HIS A 800 -20.75 55.91 -40.97
CA HIS A 800 -19.81 57.05 -41.19
C HIS A 800 -19.73 58.09 -40.03
N HIS A 801 -18.59 58.80 -40.00
CA HIS A 801 -18.22 60.02 -39.25
C HIS A 801 -18.44 61.28 -40.16
N PRO A 802 -18.14 62.55 -39.78
CA PRO A 802 -17.84 63.20 -38.48
C PRO A 802 -18.55 64.59 -38.28
N ARG A 803 -18.04 65.44 -37.35
CA ARG A 803 -18.15 66.94 -37.25
C ARG A 803 -19.45 67.56 -36.69
N GLN A 804 -19.49 68.78 -36.10
CA GLN A 804 -18.47 69.69 -35.48
C GLN A 804 -19.18 70.91 -34.79
N GLY A 805 -18.52 71.57 -33.81
CA GLY A 805 -18.91 72.86 -33.17
C GLY A 805 -18.55 72.88 -31.68
N ASP A 806 -17.47 73.52 -31.22
CA ASP A 806 -17.24 74.98 -30.98
C ASP A 806 -17.94 75.49 -29.69
N ALA A 807 -17.30 76.14 -28.71
CA ALA A 807 -15.90 76.55 -28.47
C ALA A 807 -15.63 76.53 -26.92
N HIS A 808 -14.66 77.18 -26.23
CA HIS A 808 -13.64 78.21 -26.52
C HIS A 808 -12.51 78.16 -25.44
N LEU A 809 -11.43 78.94 -25.58
CA LEU A 809 -10.31 79.14 -24.62
C LEU A 809 -9.81 80.62 -24.69
N PRO A 810 -9.07 81.20 -23.71
CA PRO A 810 -7.62 80.98 -23.50
C PRO A 810 -7.19 81.04 -21.99
N ASN A 811 -5.93 80.96 -21.50
CA ASN A 811 -4.57 81.34 -21.97
C ASN A 811 -3.46 80.39 -21.42
N ALA A 812 -2.21 80.57 -21.87
CA ALA A 812 -0.96 79.87 -21.46
C ALA A 812 0.19 80.93 -21.24
N PRO A 813 1.54 80.70 -21.30
CA PRO A 813 2.39 79.49 -21.51
C PRO A 813 3.65 79.45 -20.54
N PRO A 814 4.91 79.05 -20.90
CA PRO A 814 5.46 77.67 -21.07
C PRO A 814 6.87 77.37 -20.42
N THR A 815 7.49 76.22 -20.79
CA THR A 815 8.97 75.91 -20.88
C THR A 815 9.84 75.77 -19.59
N GLN A 816 11.01 75.07 -19.55
CA GLN A 816 11.55 73.86 -20.24
C GLN A 816 12.84 73.33 -19.53
N GLU A 817 13.17 72.03 -19.70
CA GLU A 817 14.51 71.35 -19.69
C GLU A 817 15.73 71.71 -18.78
N LYS A 818 16.38 70.62 -18.29
CA LYS A 818 17.84 70.30 -18.25
C LYS A 818 18.79 70.70 -17.08
N GLN A 819 19.68 69.72 -16.80
CA GLN A 819 21.06 69.78 -16.25
C GLN A 819 21.32 70.24 -14.79
N GLN A 820 22.51 70.03 -14.17
CA GLN A 820 23.42 68.85 -14.10
C GLN A 820 24.51 69.09 -13.02
N GLN A 821 24.91 68.03 -12.27
CA GLN A 821 26.23 67.83 -11.59
C GLN A 821 26.79 68.82 -10.52
N GLN A 822 27.24 68.21 -9.41
CA GLN A 822 28.51 68.51 -8.67
C GLN A 822 28.58 69.85 -7.86
N GLN A 823 29.50 70.08 -6.89
CA GLN A 823 30.69 69.34 -6.42
C GLN A 823 31.11 69.79 -4.99
N ARG A 824 31.63 68.89 -4.11
CA ARG A 824 32.97 68.96 -3.45
C ARG A 824 33.16 68.08 -2.19
N SER A 825 34.36 67.49 -2.10
CA SER A 825 35.00 66.84 -0.94
C SER A 825 36.00 67.86 -0.30
N PRO A 826 37.13 67.55 0.41
CA PRO A 826 37.86 66.27 0.66
C PRO A 826 38.35 66.03 2.12
N GLY A 827 38.98 64.87 2.39
CA GLY A 827 39.76 64.64 3.61
C GLY A 827 40.17 63.18 3.91
N GLN A 828 41.48 62.92 3.92
CA GLN A 828 42.25 61.74 4.40
C GLN A 828 41.95 61.36 5.88
N ALA A 829 42.29 60.21 6.50
CA ALA A 829 42.78 58.84 6.18
C ALA A 829 42.56 57.97 7.48
N GLY A 830 42.92 56.67 7.66
CA GLY A 830 43.70 55.68 6.90
C GLY A 830 43.62 54.26 7.56
N GLU A 831 44.69 53.45 7.47
CA GLU A 831 44.79 52.04 7.98
C GLU A 831 45.42 51.99 9.41
N ALA A 832 45.50 50.89 10.20
CA ALA A 832 45.46 49.44 9.91
C ALA A 832 45.13 48.55 11.15
N ASP A 833 44.84 47.26 10.88
CA ASP A 833 45.04 46.02 11.69
C ASP A 833 44.40 45.77 13.10
N ALA A 834 44.29 44.46 13.41
CA ALA A 834 43.78 43.84 14.65
C ALA A 834 44.82 42.82 15.20
N PRO A 835 44.74 42.25 16.45
CA PRO A 835 43.69 41.27 16.80
C PRO A 835 43.28 41.10 18.29
N VAL A 836 42.07 40.52 18.50
CA VAL A 836 41.67 39.46 19.47
C VAL A 836 42.59 39.19 20.69
N PRO A 837 42.13 39.31 21.97
CA PRO A 837 41.35 38.21 22.56
C PRO A 837 40.25 38.50 23.63
N LYS A 838 39.46 37.43 23.84
CA LYS A 838 38.42 37.13 24.85
C LYS A 838 38.52 37.79 26.24
N GLU A 839 37.38 38.24 26.76
CA GLU A 839 36.82 37.68 28.02
C GLU A 839 35.27 37.71 28.01
N THR A 840 34.56 37.30 29.08
CA THR A 840 33.17 36.79 28.99
C THR A 840 32.08 37.51 29.80
N ARG A 841 30.88 37.58 29.19
CA ARG A 841 29.57 38.04 29.70
C ARG A 841 29.40 39.55 29.92
N PRO A 842 28.32 40.12 29.37
CA PRO A 842 27.20 40.52 30.23
C PRO A 842 25.87 39.83 29.85
N GLY A 843 24.83 40.07 30.66
CA GLY A 843 23.44 39.67 30.35
C GLY A 843 22.78 40.64 29.36
N VAL A 844 21.74 40.16 28.67
CA VAL A 844 21.07 40.90 27.59
C VAL A 844 20.03 41.89 28.13
N SER A 845 20.25 43.19 27.92
CA SER A 845 19.19 44.19 27.88
C SER A 845 18.69 44.35 26.43
N PHE A 846 17.37 44.34 26.24
CA PHE A 846 16.72 44.29 24.92
C PHE A 846 16.02 45.62 24.60
N LEU A 847 16.05 46.00 23.31
CA LEU A 847 15.44 47.20 22.69
C LEU A 847 15.98 48.57 23.15
N GLY A 848 16.71 49.21 22.24
CA GLY A 848 17.05 50.63 22.28
C GLY A 848 16.97 51.27 20.90
N LEU A 849 15.79 51.74 20.50
CA LEU A 849 15.58 52.69 19.40
C LEU A 849 14.60 53.77 19.88
N GLY A 850 14.95 55.03 19.65
CA GLY A 850 14.25 56.18 20.22
C GLY A 850 13.02 56.61 19.40
N PHE A 851 11.96 56.99 20.12
CA PHE A 851 10.77 57.66 19.56
C PHE A 851 10.62 59.07 20.14
N SER A 852 9.86 59.91 19.42
CA SER A 852 9.69 61.31 19.79
C SER A 852 8.82 61.46 21.04
N SER A 853 9.00 62.54 21.80
CA SER A 853 8.20 62.83 23.00
C SER A 853 6.69 62.95 22.75
N VAL A 854 6.28 63.17 21.50
CA VAL A 854 4.89 63.22 21.05
C VAL A 854 4.24 61.83 21.04
N ASP A 855 4.97 60.79 20.59
CA ASP A 855 4.44 59.44 20.38
C ASP A 855 4.09 58.76 21.72
N MET A 856 4.93 58.96 22.75
CA MET A 856 4.68 58.42 24.09
C MET A 856 3.42 59.02 24.72
N SER A 857 3.10 60.29 24.45
CA SER A 857 1.86 60.93 24.90
C SER A 857 0.63 60.30 24.22
N LEU A 858 0.70 60.10 22.90
CA LEU A 858 -0.37 59.47 22.13
C LEU A 858 -0.61 58.01 22.56
N CYS A 859 0.46 57.24 22.77
CA CYS A 859 0.37 55.86 23.27
C CYS A 859 -0.26 55.78 24.66
N VAL A 860 0.11 56.66 25.61
CA VAL A 860 -0.51 56.70 26.95
C VAL A 860 -1.99 57.06 26.87
N LEU A 861 -2.38 58.01 26.01
CA LEU A 861 -3.78 58.37 25.78
C LEU A 861 -4.58 57.20 25.18
N LEU A 862 -4.07 56.56 24.12
CA LEU A 862 -4.71 55.40 23.49
C LEU A 862 -4.83 54.20 24.45
N TYR A 863 -3.82 53.95 25.28
CA TYR A 863 -3.87 52.94 26.33
C TYR A 863 -4.92 53.27 27.40
N GLY A 864 -5.03 54.55 27.79
CA GLY A 864 -6.09 55.05 28.67
C GLY A 864 -7.50 54.82 28.11
N PHE A 865 -7.73 55.15 26.84
CA PHE A 865 -9.00 54.90 26.16
C PHE A 865 -9.31 53.40 26.03
N SER A 866 -8.31 52.56 25.74
CA SER A 866 -8.46 51.10 25.69
C SER A 866 -8.89 50.52 27.04
N CYS A 867 -8.20 50.90 28.12
CA CYS A 867 -8.57 50.52 29.49
C CYS A 867 -9.98 51.00 29.88
N LEU A 868 -10.37 52.22 29.50
CA LEU A 868 -11.72 52.75 29.74
C LEU A 868 -12.79 51.96 28.97
N PHE A 869 -12.51 51.60 27.71
CA PHE A 869 -13.41 50.80 26.88
C PHE A 869 -13.60 49.37 27.43
N LEU A 870 -12.51 48.73 27.86
CA LEU A 870 -12.56 47.41 28.51
C LEU A 870 -13.33 47.46 29.84
N MET A 871 -13.16 48.52 30.64
CA MET A 871 -13.97 48.76 31.84
C MET A 871 -15.46 48.91 31.52
N LEU A 872 -15.82 49.69 30.48
CA LEU A 872 -17.20 49.86 30.04
C LEU A 872 -17.81 48.53 29.53
N MET A 873 -17.07 47.74 28.76
CA MET A 873 -17.47 46.39 28.34
C MET A 873 -17.71 45.47 29.55
N PHE A 874 -16.80 45.46 30.52
CA PHE A 874 -16.95 44.67 31.75
C PHE A 874 -18.19 45.08 32.55
N PHE A 875 -18.43 46.37 32.75
CA PHE A 875 -19.64 46.86 33.43
C PHE A 875 -20.91 46.54 32.64
N PHE A 876 -20.91 46.66 31.31
CA PHE A 876 -22.03 46.27 30.44
C PHE A 876 -22.36 44.78 30.58
N PHE A 877 -21.38 43.89 30.47
CA PHE A 877 -21.61 42.45 30.64
C PHE A 877 -22.01 42.09 32.08
N ARG A 878 -21.43 42.72 33.10
CA ARG A 878 -21.81 42.54 34.53
C ARG A 878 -23.24 42.99 34.80
N MET A 879 -23.69 44.09 34.20
CA MET A 879 -25.08 44.57 34.23
C MET A 879 -26.04 43.62 33.49
N ARG A 880 -25.66 43.16 32.30
CA ARG A 880 -26.46 42.23 31.48
C ARG A 880 -26.60 40.86 32.15
N SER A 881 -25.53 40.35 32.75
CA SER A 881 -25.50 39.14 33.57
C SER A 881 -26.45 39.23 34.78
N LYS A 882 -26.43 40.34 35.53
CA LYS A 882 -27.40 40.59 36.60
C LYS A 882 -28.85 40.59 36.10
N ARG A 883 -29.14 41.24 34.95
CA ARG A 883 -30.48 41.21 34.33
C ARG A 883 -30.91 39.82 33.86
N TRP A 884 -29.97 38.96 33.47
CA TRP A 884 -30.27 37.56 33.09
C TRP A 884 -30.58 36.67 34.30
N LYS A 885 -29.85 36.82 35.42
CA LYS A 885 -30.15 36.07 36.66
C LYS A 885 -31.52 36.40 37.25
N VAL A 886 -31.97 37.65 37.15
CA VAL A 886 -33.32 38.06 37.62
C VAL A 886 -34.45 37.49 36.74
N ARG A 887 -34.19 37.11 35.48
CA ARG A 887 -35.22 36.59 34.56
C ARG A 887 -35.50 35.08 34.65
N HIS A 888 -34.67 34.31 35.36
CA HIS A 888 -34.79 32.85 35.44
C HIS A 888 -35.29 32.32 36.80
N SER A 889 -35.70 33.21 37.71
CA SER A 889 -36.35 32.85 38.98
C SER A 889 -37.84 33.24 38.95
N ARG A 890 -38.64 32.50 38.16
CA ARG A 890 -40.08 32.36 38.40
C ARG A 890 -40.34 30.91 38.81
N PRO A 891 -40.86 30.63 40.03
CA PRO A 891 -41.32 29.30 40.35
C PRO A 891 -42.57 28.99 39.51
N TYR A 892 -42.64 27.78 38.95
CA TYR A 892 -43.89 27.21 38.48
C TYR A 892 -44.51 26.41 39.64
N VAL A 893 -45.81 26.61 39.83
CA VAL A 893 -46.72 25.78 40.64
C VAL A 893 -47.53 24.95 39.65
#